data_AF-A0A438MCG2-F1
#
_entry.id   AF-A0A438MCG2-F1
#
_cell.length_a   1.000
_cell.length_b   1.000
_cell.length_c   1.000
_cell.angle_alpha   90.00
_cell.angle_beta   90.00
_cell.angle_gamma   90.00
#
_symmetry.space_group_name_H-M   'P 1'
#
loop_
_entity.id
_entity.type
_entity.pdbx_description
1 polymer ?
#
loop_
_entity_poly.entity_id
_entity_poly.type
_entity_poly.pdbx_seq_one_letter_code
_entity_poly.pdbx_strand_id
1 'polypeptide(L)'
;MRESGRAQAAGRAAARDLFEQVRERYDRIPPAIRRVLYVVALVATMGVGAALGWNLGATFVITLVLLAFIALTMRFPRAAATTLVVAGWVVVALWLFSALYPPGSMAVHLMVGLALLVAAAAHLIRWVPPWVTTLAALIPAGMLAAALAPVSPNVSVWVGYGAALTVLVYRFVLARQAKAASAAVEEQVRVRVREGRPDAPHDRGGAPPQISVEEALGELESMIGLAPVKEQVRSIAASIEASRLRAEAGYTSERPTRHFVFVGPPGTGKTSVARALAKIFYAFGLLETPYVVEAQRADLVGEFLGATAIKTNELVDRALGGVLFIDEAYGLVNSSDGQPDRFGAEAVQTLLKRAEDDRDRLIIILAGYEQEMSGFLSSNPGLASRFATRVRFPGYSPAELVEVTELLQRRRGDAMGQDTRRALLGMYEDVHRRGLVDELGNARFARSLVEAAAQARDVRVVGAGGTPSTQDLVTTTTADVTKAFEELTARFRGYVATPTLEEALADLDRMAGLAPVKRQVHAIAAQLQVARMRQERGLPTPQQMRHFVFAGPPGTGKTTVARVLGRIFAALGLLARPDVVEAHRADLVGQHLGATAIKTNELVDRALGGVLFIDEAYSLVNPGYQGGDAFGAEAVQTLLKRAEDDRDRLVIVLAGYEREMDAFLATNPGLASRFNQRVAFPSYSPQELTEIAVLLAEKSGDSFDEDALRNLDEVFAWVCEERLIDGLGNGRFARSLFERAAMRRDVRLAAHAARGGSASSADLTTITSEDVATAVDELSGR
;
A
#
# COMPACT_ATOMS: atom_id res chain seq x y z
N MET A 1 28.19 33.29 12.89
CA MET A 1 28.83 32.65 11.71
C MET A 1 28.53 31.15 11.52
N ARG A 2 27.76 30.46 12.38
CA ARG A 2 27.38 29.03 12.19
C ARG A 2 26.05 28.81 11.43
N GLU A 3 25.20 29.82 11.30
CA GLU A 3 23.90 29.70 10.61
C GLU A 3 23.98 29.85 9.09
N SER A 4 24.94 30.64 8.57
CA SER A 4 25.15 30.80 7.12
C SER A 4 25.58 29.50 6.43
N GLY A 5 26.26 28.60 7.15
CA GLY A 5 26.69 27.30 6.64
C GLY A 5 25.56 26.30 6.42
N ARG A 6 24.48 26.35 7.22
CA ARG A 6 23.31 25.47 7.07
C ARG A 6 22.42 25.91 5.91
N ALA A 7 22.22 27.22 5.74
CA ALA A 7 21.46 27.77 4.61
C ALA A 7 22.14 27.46 3.25
N GLN A 8 23.47 27.55 3.17
CA GLN A 8 24.24 27.15 1.97
C GLN A 8 24.26 25.64 1.72
N ALA A 9 24.07 24.80 2.74
CA ALA A 9 23.94 23.35 2.58
C ALA A 9 22.54 22.96 2.09
N ALA A 10 21.48 23.57 2.63
CA ALA A 10 20.10 23.36 2.22
C ALA A 10 19.85 23.82 0.76
N GLY A 11 20.37 24.97 0.36
CA GLY A 11 20.24 25.45 -1.03
C GLY A 11 20.96 24.57 -2.06
N ARG A 12 22.10 23.97 -1.69
CA ARG A 12 22.83 23.01 -2.55
C ARG A 12 22.13 21.66 -2.65
N ALA A 13 21.45 21.22 -1.58
CA ALA A 13 20.62 20.02 -1.60
C ALA A 13 19.38 20.22 -2.49
N ALA A 14 18.64 21.31 -2.31
CA ALA A 14 17.45 21.62 -3.10
C ALA A 14 17.75 21.77 -4.62
N ALA A 15 18.86 22.42 -4.98
CA ALA A 15 19.27 22.55 -6.39
C ALA A 15 19.70 21.21 -7.00
N ARG A 16 20.30 20.32 -6.20
CA ARG A 16 20.66 18.96 -6.63
C ARG A 16 19.42 18.10 -6.81
N ASP A 17 18.46 18.19 -5.91
CA ASP A 17 17.20 17.43 -5.97
C ASP A 17 16.35 17.87 -7.18
N LEU A 18 16.26 19.18 -7.43
CA LEU A 18 15.56 19.71 -8.60
C LEU A 18 16.21 19.24 -9.92
N PHE A 19 17.55 19.25 -9.98
CA PHE A 19 18.28 18.79 -11.15
C PHE A 19 18.07 17.29 -11.42
N GLU A 20 18.11 16.44 -10.38
CA GLU A 20 17.86 15.01 -10.53
C GLU A 20 16.39 14.72 -10.93
N GLN A 21 15.41 15.46 -10.40
CA GLN A 21 14.01 15.36 -10.82
C GLN A 21 13.82 15.68 -12.32
N VAL A 22 14.47 16.73 -12.81
CA VAL A 22 14.43 17.10 -14.24
C VAL A 22 15.12 16.03 -15.09
N ARG A 23 16.21 15.44 -14.59
CA ARG A 23 16.95 14.37 -15.25
C ARG A 23 16.19 13.07 -15.37
N GLU A 24 15.51 12.65 -14.31
CA GLU A 24 14.65 11.48 -14.33
C GLU A 24 13.51 11.65 -15.34
N ARG A 25 12.86 12.82 -15.35
CA ARG A 25 11.81 13.12 -16.35
C ARG A 25 12.34 13.07 -17.77
N TYR A 26 13.55 13.57 -18.01
CA TYR A 26 14.20 13.53 -19.33
C TYR A 26 14.50 12.09 -19.80
N ASP A 27 14.94 11.20 -18.92
CA ASP A 27 15.24 9.81 -19.30
C ASP A 27 14.00 8.92 -19.43
N ARG A 28 12.86 9.30 -18.82
CA ARG A 28 11.56 8.68 -19.10
C ARG A 28 11.04 8.97 -20.51
N ILE A 29 11.55 10.00 -21.20
CA ILE A 29 11.14 10.33 -22.57
C ILE A 29 11.89 9.41 -23.57
N PRO A 30 11.17 8.68 -24.44
CA PRO A 30 11.79 7.85 -25.47
C PRO A 30 12.83 8.63 -26.32
N PRO A 31 13.96 8.00 -26.72
CA PRO A 31 15.01 8.67 -27.50
C PRO A 31 14.54 9.30 -28.82
N ALA A 32 13.51 8.72 -29.44
CA ALA A 32 12.90 9.27 -30.65
C ALA A 32 12.20 10.61 -30.38
N ILE A 33 11.44 10.71 -29.28
CA ILE A 33 10.70 11.91 -28.89
C ILE A 33 11.67 13.02 -28.46
N ARG A 34 12.76 12.69 -27.76
CA ARG A 34 13.81 13.67 -27.40
C ARG A 34 14.43 14.34 -28.62
N ARG A 35 14.73 13.57 -29.67
CA ARG A 35 15.28 14.11 -30.94
C ARG A 35 14.29 15.05 -31.61
N VAL A 36 13.00 14.71 -31.62
CA VAL A 36 11.93 15.59 -32.13
C VAL A 36 11.85 16.89 -31.34
N LEU A 37 11.87 16.83 -30.00
CA LEU A 37 11.85 18.02 -29.15
C LEU A 37 13.04 18.95 -29.40
N TYR A 38 14.24 18.41 -29.63
CA TYR A 38 15.41 19.22 -29.98
C TYR A 38 15.29 19.90 -31.34
N VAL A 39 14.73 19.20 -32.33
CA VAL A 39 14.47 19.79 -33.65
C VAL A 39 13.41 20.89 -33.54
N VAL A 40 12.34 20.66 -32.78
CA VAL A 40 11.29 21.66 -32.54
C VAL A 40 11.87 22.89 -31.82
N ALA A 41 12.68 22.70 -30.79
CA ALA A 41 13.34 23.79 -30.08
C ALA A 41 14.25 24.60 -31.01
N LEU A 42 15.07 23.94 -31.84
CA LEU A 42 15.93 24.60 -32.81
C LEU A 42 15.14 25.43 -33.82
N VAL A 43 14.06 24.88 -34.39
CA VAL A 43 13.18 25.59 -35.33
C VAL A 43 12.48 26.77 -34.65
N ALA A 44 12.00 26.60 -33.42
CA ALA A 44 11.37 27.68 -32.66
C ALA A 44 12.34 28.83 -32.37
N THR A 45 13.56 28.54 -31.90
CA THR A 45 14.59 29.57 -31.66
C THR A 45 14.99 30.27 -32.96
N MET A 46 14.99 29.54 -34.09
CA MET A 46 15.25 30.13 -35.39
C MET A 46 14.14 31.06 -35.88
N GLY A 47 12.87 30.70 -35.65
CA GLY A 47 11.72 31.55 -35.94
C GLY A 47 11.73 32.84 -35.10
N VAL A 48 12.05 32.73 -33.81
CA VAL A 48 12.20 33.90 -32.92
C VAL A 48 13.38 34.77 -33.37
N GLY A 49 14.52 34.17 -33.71
CA GLY A 49 15.67 34.91 -34.20
C GLY A 49 15.38 35.67 -35.50
N ALA A 50 14.63 35.06 -36.42
CA ALA A 50 14.18 35.73 -37.64
C ALA A 50 13.24 36.90 -37.35
N ALA A 51 12.28 36.72 -36.44
CA ALA A 51 11.32 37.76 -36.05
C ALA A 51 11.98 38.96 -35.34
N LEU A 52 13.05 38.72 -34.59
CA LEU A 52 13.82 39.74 -33.87
C LEU A 52 15.01 40.30 -34.67
N GLY A 53 15.19 39.89 -35.92
CA GLY A 53 16.25 40.39 -36.81
C GLY A 53 17.66 39.94 -36.42
N TRP A 54 17.81 38.80 -35.75
CA TRP A 54 19.12 38.25 -35.37
C TRP A 54 19.85 37.61 -36.54
N ASN A 55 21.19 37.53 -36.45
CA ASN A 55 21.99 36.80 -37.43
C ASN A 55 21.68 35.30 -37.35
N LEU A 56 20.96 34.80 -38.35
CA LEU A 56 20.46 33.42 -38.38
C LEU A 56 21.59 32.38 -38.31
N GLY A 57 22.75 32.66 -38.91
CA GLY A 57 23.91 31.78 -38.85
C GLY A 57 24.47 31.65 -37.42
N ALA A 58 24.61 32.78 -36.72
CA ALA A 58 25.04 32.78 -35.32
C ALA A 58 23.98 32.14 -34.40
N THR A 59 22.70 32.47 -34.61
CA THR A 59 21.59 31.89 -33.83
C THR A 59 21.52 30.38 -33.98
N PHE A 60 21.71 29.84 -35.20
CA PHE A 60 21.74 28.40 -35.44
C PHE A 60 22.86 27.72 -34.65
N VAL A 61 24.09 28.23 -34.76
CA VAL A 61 25.28 27.66 -34.10
C VAL A 61 25.13 27.71 -32.57
N ILE A 62 24.71 28.86 -32.03
CA ILE A 62 24.52 29.03 -30.58
C ILE A 62 23.46 28.08 -30.05
N THR A 63 22.33 27.96 -30.75
CA THR A 63 21.24 27.06 -30.35
C THR A 63 21.68 25.60 -30.39
N LEU A 64 22.42 25.20 -31.43
CA LEU A 64 22.93 23.84 -31.56
C LEU A 64 23.93 23.49 -30.45
N VAL A 65 24.82 24.42 -30.09
CA VAL A 65 25.76 24.26 -28.97
C VAL A 65 25.02 24.17 -27.64
N LEU A 66 24.00 25.00 -27.42
CA LEU A 66 23.19 24.98 -26.19
C LEU A 66 22.44 23.64 -26.05
N LEU A 67 21.81 23.16 -27.12
CA LEU A 67 21.11 21.88 -27.14
C LEU A 67 22.06 20.71 -26.93
N ALA A 68 23.24 20.73 -27.55
CA ALA A 68 24.28 19.72 -27.33
C ALA A 68 24.78 19.71 -25.89
N PHE A 69 24.92 20.90 -25.28
CA PHE A 69 25.30 21.03 -23.87
C PHE A 69 24.21 20.52 -22.92
N ILE A 70 22.93 20.80 -23.22
CA ILE A 70 21.79 20.23 -22.49
C ILE A 70 21.79 18.70 -22.62
N ALA A 71 21.95 18.16 -23.82
CA ALA A 71 22.01 16.71 -24.01
C ALA A 71 23.19 16.06 -23.23
N LEU A 72 24.34 16.73 -23.21
CA LEU A 72 25.53 16.27 -22.49
C LEU A 72 25.37 16.36 -20.98
N THR A 73 24.79 17.43 -20.44
CA THR A 73 24.53 17.60 -18.99
C THR A 73 23.58 16.56 -18.46
N MET A 74 22.53 16.21 -19.23
CA MET A 74 21.57 15.18 -18.82
C MET A 74 22.18 13.78 -18.84
N ARG A 75 23.05 13.48 -19.83
CA ARG A 75 23.66 12.15 -19.99
C ARG A 75 24.89 11.95 -19.09
N PHE A 76 25.73 12.98 -18.95
CA PHE A 76 27.01 12.93 -18.24
C PHE A 76 27.26 14.25 -17.46
N PRO A 77 26.57 14.49 -16.33
CA PRO A 77 26.63 15.78 -15.62
C PRO A 77 28.05 16.18 -15.18
N ARG A 78 28.88 15.19 -14.81
CA ARG A 78 30.29 15.43 -14.45
C ARG A 78 31.15 15.84 -15.64
N ALA A 79 30.92 15.24 -16.81
CA ALA A 79 31.65 15.57 -18.03
C ALA A 79 31.25 16.97 -18.53
N ALA A 80 29.96 17.31 -18.48
CA ALA A 80 29.48 18.63 -18.84
C ALA A 80 30.02 19.75 -17.94
N ALA A 81 30.14 19.51 -16.63
CA ALA A 81 30.80 20.45 -15.71
C ALA A 81 32.28 20.67 -16.10
N THR A 82 33.01 19.61 -16.49
CA THR A 82 34.37 19.76 -17.01
C THR A 82 34.41 20.52 -18.33
N THR A 83 33.48 20.26 -19.25
CA THR A 83 33.35 21.02 -20.50
C THR A 83 33.10 22.50 -20.25
N LEU A 84 32.30 22.85 -19.25
CA LEU A 84 32.05 24.24 -18.85
C LEU A 84 33.32 24.90 -18.29
N VAL A 85 34.08 24.20 -17.44
CA VAL A 85 35.38 24.70 -16.94
C VAL A 85 36.37 24.92 -18.09
N VAL A 86 36.43 23.99 -19.05
CA VAL A 86 37.29 24.14 -20.24
C VAL A 86 36.83 25.32 -21.09
N ALA A 87 35.53 25.45 -21.37
CA ALA A 87 35.00 26.57 -22.14
C ALA A 87 35.25 27.93 -21.47
N GLY A 88 35.02 28.02 -20.15
CA GLY A 88 35.31 29.21 -19.36
C GLY A 88 36.80 29.57 -19.38
N TRP A 89 37.68 28.57 -19.28
CA TRP A 89 39.11 28.79 -19.45
C TRP A 89 39.46 29.31 -20.83
N VAL A 90 38.91 28.74 -21.91
CA VAL A 90 39.18 29.23 -23.27
C VAL A 90 38.82 30.70 -23.42
N VAL A 91 37.66 31.13 -22.88
CA VAL A 91 37.25 32.54 -22.89
C VAL A 91 38.22 33.41 -22.10
N VAL A 92 38.53 33.03 -20.87
CA VAL A 92 39.47 33.80 -20.01
C VAL A 92 40.86 33.84 -20.63
N ALA A 93 41.35 32.74 -21.17
CA ALA A 93 42.67 32.64 -21.77
C ALA A 93 42.77 33.51 -23.04
N LEU A 94 41.75 33.47 -23.90
CA LEU A 94 41.70 34.31 -25.10
C LEU A 94 41.62 35.80 -24.74
N TRP A 95 40.88 36.18 -23.71
CA TRP A 95 40.78 37.59 -23.29
C TRP A 95 42.04 38.08 -22.57
N LEU A 96 42.51 37.34 -21.56
CA LEU A 96 43.62 37.74 -20.70
C LEU A 96 44.96 37.64 -21.43
N PHE A 97 45.24 36.51 -22.09
CA PHE A 97 46.55 36.28 -22.68
C PHE A 97 46.73 36.95 -24.03
N SER A 98 45.66 37.31 -24.75
CA SER A 98 45.78 38.15 -25.94
C SER A 98 46.20 39.58 -25.61
N ALA A 99 45.87 40.08 -24.41
CA ALA A 99 46.34 41.37 -23.92
C ALA A 99 47.79 41.30 -23.40
N LEU A 100 48.21 40.13 -22.89
CA LEU A 100 49.53 39.95 -22.26
C LEU A 100 50.63 39.47 -23.23
N TYR A 101 50.28 38.75 -24.30
CA TYR A 101 51.25 38.25 -25.28
C TYR A 101 51.25 39.05 -26.58
N PRO A 102 52.39 39.14 -27.28
CA PRO A 102 52.46 39.80 -28.58
C PRO A 102 51.48 39.22 -29.60
N PRO A 103 50.88 40.05 -30.49
CA PRO A 103 50.02 39.58 -31.56
C PRO A 103 50.75 38.55 -32.45
N GLY A 104 50.11 37.42 -32.73
CA GLY A 104 50.70 36.33 -33.53
C GLY A 104 51.54 35.31 -32.75
N SER A 105 51.69 35.47 -31.43
CA SER A 105 52.37 34.49 -30.59
C SER A 105 51.61 33.16 -30.48
N MET A 106 52.33 32.05 -30.60
CA MET A 106 51.80 30.70 -30.33
C MET A 106 51.45 30.49 -28.84
N ALA A 107 51.92 31.36 -27.94
CA ALA A 107 51.71 31.25 -26.50
C ALA A 107 50.22 31.26 -26.10
N VAL A 108 49.40 32.09 -26.76
CA VAL A 108 47.94 32.14 -26.52
C VAL A 108 47.30 30.80 -26.85
N HIS A 109 47.63 30.23 -28.01
CA HIS A 109 47.11 28.94 -28.47
C HIS A 109 47.54 27.78 -27.56
N LEU A 110 48.79 27.81 -27.06
CA LEU A 110 49.30 26.83 -26.11
C LEU A 110 48.61 26.92 -24.74
N MET A 111 48.27 28.12 -24.27
CA MET A 111 47.47 28.32 -23.05
C MET A 111 46.02 27.88 -23.22
N VAL A 112 45.43 28.07 -24.40
CA VAL A 112 44.09 27.53 -24.73
C VAL A 112 44.11 26.00 -24.74
N GLY A 113 45.13 25.39 -25.36
CA GLY A 113 45.28 23.93 -25.44
C GLY A 113 45.51 23.24 -24.09
N LEU A 114 46.04 23.96 -23.10
CA LEU A 114 46.31 23.43 -21.75
C LEU A 114 45.04 22.86 -21.09
N ALA A 115 43.88 23.49 -21.28
CA ALA A 115 42.62 23.04 -20.67
C ALA A 115 42.19 21.63 -21.10
N LEU A 116 42.41 21.27 -22.36
CA LEU A 116 42.07 19.93 -22.86
C LEU A 116 42.97 18.86 -22.26
N LEU A 117 44.28 19.13 -22.19
CA LEU A 117 45.26 18.21 -21.59
C LEU A 117 44.99 18.00 -20.10
N VAL A 118 44.73 19.09 -19.36
CA VAL A 118 44.41 19.03 -17.94
C VAL A 118 43.07 18.32 -17.70
N ALA A 119 42.06 18.57 -18.52
CA ALA A 119 40.76 17.89 -18.43
C ALA A 119 40.87 16.37 -18.69
N ALA A 120 41.69 15.96 -19.66
CA ALA A 120 41.96 14.55 -19.94
C ALA A 120 42.68 13.87 -18.77
N ALA A 121 43.73 14.50 -18.24
CA ALA A 121 44.47 14.00 -17.08
C ALA A 121 43.60 13.92 -15.82
N ALA A 122 42.74 14.91 -15.59
CA ALA A 122 41.81 14.93 -14.47
C ALA A 122 40.80 13.77 -14.50
N HIS A 123 40.39 13.29 -15.68
CA HIS A 123 39.52 12.13 -15.83
C HIS A 123 40.20 10.80 -15.48
N LEU A 124 41.54 10.75 -15.54
CA LEU A 124 42.31 9.57 -15.15
C LEU A 124 42.45 9.46 -13.62
N ILE A 125 42.24 10.55 -12.88
CA ILE A 125 42.31 10.60 -11.41
C ILE A 125 40.95 10.24 -10.81
N ARG A 126 40.76 8.96 -10.47
CA ARG A 126 39.56 8.47 -9.78
C ARG A 126 39.53 9.01 -8.33
N TRP A 127 38.33 9.19 -7.76
CA TRP A 127 38.03 9.69 -6.38
C TRP A 127 37.73 11.19 -6.21
N VAL A 128 38.03 12.05 -7.19
CA VAL A 128 37.64 13.48 -7.17
C VAL A 128 36.85 13.81 -8.44
N PRO A 129 35.79 14.64 -8.39
CA PRO A 129 35.08 15.06 -9.60
C PRO A 129 36.05 15.72 -10.59
N PRO A 130 36.14 15.25 -11.85
CA PRO A 130 37.17 15.71 -12.79
C PRO A 130 37.19 17.23 -12.99
N TRP A 131 36.03 17.90 -13.01
CA TRP A 131 35.92 19.35 -13.15
C TRP A 131 36.60 20.12 -12.02
N VAL A 132 36.58 19.61 -10.77
CA VAL A 132 37.25 20.25 -9.62
C VAL A 132 38.76 20.18 -9.80
N THR A 133 39.25 19.03 -10.24
CA THR A 133 40.67 18.81 -10.51
C THR A 133 41.14 19.66 -11.70
N THR A 134 40.34 19.75 -12.76
CA THR A 134 40.59 20.63 -13.91
C THR A 134 40.67 22.09 -13.48
N LEU A 135 39.69 22.56 -12.70
CA LEU A 135 39.65 23.94 -12.23
C LEU A 135 40.84 24.27 -11.30
N ALA A 136 41.13 23.37 -10.35
CA ALA A 136 42.23 23.55 -9.40
C ALA A 136 43.61 23.55 -10.07
N ALA A 137 43.78 22.86 -11.20
CA ALA A 137 45.01 22.86 -11.97
C ALA A 137 45.13 24.08 -12.90
N LEU A 138 44.02 24.54 -13.48
CA LEU A 138 44.02 25.68 -14.40
C LEU A 138 44.19 27.02 -13.70
N ILE A 139 43.55 27.26 -12.55
CA ILE A 139 43.63 28.56 -11.86
C ILE A 139 45.09 28.95 -11.53
N PRO A 140 45.90 28.11 -10.84
CA PRO A 140 47.29 28.46 -10.52
C PRO A 140 48.17 28.56 -11.77
N ALA A 141 47.93 27.70 -12.77
CA ALA A 141 48.62 27.75 -14.05
C ALA A 141 48.40 29.08 -14.76
N GLY A 142 47.17 29.58 -14.76
CA GLY A 142 46.81 30.85 -15.38
C GLY A 142 47.39 32.05 -14.65
N MET A 143 47.34 32.04 -13.32
CA MET A 143 47.91 33.11 -12.49
C MET A 143 49.43 33.23 -12.68
N LEU A 144 50.15 32.10 -12.66
CA LEU A 144 51.61 32.10 -12.82
C LEU A 144 52.02 32.45 -14.25
N ALA A 145 51.31 31.95 -15.26
CA ALA A 145 51.55 32.34 -16.64
C ALA A 145 51.29 33.84 -16.86
N ALA A 146 50.22 34.40 -16.29
CA ALA A 146 49.91 35.83 -16.42
C ALA A 146 50.96 36.72 -15.74
N ALA A 147 51.44 36.33 -14.56
CA ALA A 147 52.45 37.09 -13.82
C ALA A 147 53.81 37.15 -14.54
N LEU A 148 54.17 36.08 -15.26
CA LEU A 148 55.46 35.97 -15.95
C LEU A 148 55.40 36.38 -17.43
N ALA A 149 54.20 36.57 -17.98
CA ALA A 149 54.00 36.96 -19.38
C ALA A 149 54.79 38.22 -19.79
N PRO A 150 54.90 39.29 -18.96
CA PRO A 150 55.67 40.48 -19.31
C PRO A 150 57.19 40.27 -19.35
N VAL A 151 57.70 39.25 -18.64
CA VAL A 151 59.15 38.96 -18.54
C VAL A 151 59.61 38.10 -19.72
N SER A 152 58.88 37.02 -20.00
CA SER A 152 59.15 36.17 -21.16
C SER A 152 57.92 35.34 -21.52
N PRO A 153 57.35 35.54 -22.73
CA PRO A 153 56.20 34.77 -23.19
C PRO A 153 56.43 33.26 -23.18
N ASN A 154 57.61 32.81 -23.61
CA ASN A 154 57.92 31.38 -23.68
C ASN A 154 58.08 30.77 -22.28
N VAL A 155 58.74 31.47 -21.35
CA VAL A 155 58.92 30.98 -19.98
C VAL A 155 57.59 30.91 -19.25
N SER A 156 56.71 31.90 -19.45
CA SER A 156 55.41 31.94 -18.80
C SER A 156 54.49 30.76 -19.16
N VAL A 157 54.53 30.31 -20.43
CA VAL A 157 53.78 29.13 -20.90
C VAL A 157 54.27 27.87 -20.17
N TRP A 158 55.58 27.63 -20.15
CA TRP A 158 56.15 26.44 -19.52
C TRP A 158 55.95 26.42 -18.01
N VAL A 159 56.00 27.57 -17.35
CA VAL A 159 55.68 27.69 -15.92
C VAL A 159 54.20 27.39 -15.66
N GLY A 160 53.29 27.85 -16.53
CA GLY A 160 51.86 27.49 -16.45
C GLY A 160 51.62 25.99 -16.57
N TYR A 161 52.24 25.32 -17.56
CA TYR A 161 52.17 23.87 -17.72
C TYR A 161 52.75 23.11 -16.51
N GLY A 162 53.89 23.57 -15.97
CA GLY A 162 54.51 23.00 -14.78
C GLY A 162 53.63 23.10 -13.53
N ALA A 163 52.95 24.24 -13.35
CA ALA A 163 52.01 24.44 -12.24
C ALA A 163 50.79 23.51 -12.35
N ALA A 164 50.21 23.38 -13.54
CA ALA A 164 49.09 22.45 -13.77
C ALA A 164 49.50 20.99 -13.50
N LEU A 165 50.68 20.57 -13.97
CA LEU A 165 51.21 19.24 -13.74
C LEU A 165 51.43 18.97 -12.24
N THR A 166 51.97 19.93 -11.51
CA THR A 166 52.20 19.82 -10.06
C THR A 166 50.90 19.58 -9.30
N VAL A 167 49.83 20.32 -9.65
CA VAL A 167 48.51 20.12 -9.04
C VAL A 167 47.92 18.75 -9.38
N LEU A 168 48.07 18.30 -10.64
CA LEU A 168 47.60 16.97 -11.06
C LEU A 168 48.33 15.84 -10.31
N VAL A 169 49.65 15.94 -10.16
CA VAL A 169 50.45 14.98 -9.39
C VAL A 169 50.04 14.99 -7.91
N TYR A 170 49.89 16.16 -7.31
CA TYR A 170 49.44 16.30 -5.93
C TYR A 170 48.06 15.65 -5.71
N ARG A 171 47.11 15.90 -6.62
CA ARG A 171 45.77 15.31 -6.59
C ARG A 171 45.81 13.79 -6.79
N PHE A 172 46.69 13.28 -7.65
CA PHE A 172 46.87 11.85 -7.85
C PHE A 172 47.43 11.16 -6.58
N VAL A 173 48.40 11.78 -5.90
CA VAL A 173 48.94 11.27 -4.63
C VAL A 173 47.89 11.27 -3.53
N LEU A 174 47.11 12.34 -3.38
CA LEU A 174 46.00 12.40 -2.44
C LEU A 174 44.95 11.31 -2.71
N ALA A 175 44.59 11.07 -3.97
CA ALA A 175 43.66 10.02 -4.34
C ALA A 175 44.18 8.62 -3.97
N ARG A 176 45.49 8.39 -4.12
CA ARG A 176 46.15 7.13 -3.74
C ARG A 176 46.21 6.94 -2.22
N GLN A 177 46.46 8.01 -1.46
CA GLN A 177 46.44 8.00 0.01
C GLN A 177 45.03 7.79 0.57
N ALA A 178 44.02 8.41 -0.02
CA ALA A 178 42.61 8.19 0.34
C ALA A 178 42.21 6.72 0.12
N LYS A 179 42.63 6.11 -1.00
CA LYS A 179 42.42 4.68 -1.26
C LYS A 179 43.10 3.79 -0.21
N ALA A 180 44.32 4.13 0.21
CA ALA A 180 45.04 3.40 1.26
C ALA A 180 44.39 3.55 2.64
N ALA A 181 43.87 4.74 2.97
CA ALA A 181 43.14 4.98 4.21
C ALA A 181 41.80 4.22 4.24
N SER A 182 41.08 4.13 3.12
CA SER A 182 39.87 3.30 3.01
C SER A 182 40.17 1.82 3.21
N ALA A 183 41.28 1.30 2.68
CA ALA A 183 41.71 -0.08 2.89
C ALA A 183 42.09 -0.34 4.37
N ALA A 184 42.68 0.64 5.06
CA ALA A 184 42.98 0.53 6.50
C ALA A 184 41.71 0.58 7.37
N VAL A 185 40.70 1.36 6.97
CA VAL A 185 39.37 1.35 7.62
C VAL A 185 38.64 0.02 7.36
N GLU A 186 38.81 -0.58 6.18
CA GLU A 186 38.29 -1.91 5.85
C GLU A 186 38.87 -3.01 6.77
N GLU A 187 40.17 -2.90 7.09
CA GLU A 187 40.85 -3.78 8.04
C GLU A 187 40.43 -3.52 9.50
N GLN A 188 40.27 -2.25 9.91
CA GLN A 188 39.76 -1.90 11.25
C GLN A 188 38.28 -2.26 11.46
N VAL A 189 37.44 -2.19 10.42
CA VAL A 189 36.05 -2.65 10.47
C VAL A 189 35.99 -4.17 10.56
N ARG A 190 36.85 -4.91 9.83
CA ARG A 190 37.01 -6.36 10.02
C ARG A 190 37.41 -6.72 11.45
N VAL A 191 38.30 -5.96 12.08
CA VAL A 191 38.74 -6.20 13.46
C VAL A 191 37.65 -5.84 14.48
N ARG A 192 36.98 -4.69 14.34
CA ARG A 192 35.89 -4.30 15.26
C ARG A 192 34.63 -5.17 15.17
N VAL A 193 34.29 -5.66 13.98
CA VAL A 193 33.15 -6.60 13.80
C VAL A 193 33.47 -7.96 14.43
N ARG A 194 34.74 -8.34 14.53
CA ARG A 194 35.18 -9.55 15.23
C ARG A 194 35.07 -9.43 16.76
N GLU A 195 35.24 -8.22 17.30
CA GLU A 195 35.17 -7.93 18.75
C GLU A 195 33.75 -7.60 19.26
N GLY A 196 32.81 -7.22 18.39
CA GLY A 196 31.43 -6.84 18.75
C GLY A 196 30.37 -7.94 18.63
N ARG A 197 30.75 -9.22 18.59
CA ARG A 197 29.80 -10.34 18.43
C ARG A 197 28.98 -10.58 19.70
N PRO A 198 27.63 -10.62 19.64
CA PRO A 198 26.89 -11.56 20.47
C PRO A 198 27.17 -12.98 19.98
N ASP A 199 27.43 -13.90 20.91
CA ASP A 199 27.78 -15.29 20.62
C ASP A 199 26.78 -15.92 19.63
N ALA A 200 27.28 -16.31 18.45
CA ALA A 200 26.53 -17.13 17.53
C ALA A 200 26.39 -18.55 18.11
N PRO A 201 25.30 -19.28 17.84
CA PRO A 201 25.10 -20.65 18.36
C PRO A 201 26.23 -21.64 18.03
N HIS A 202 27.06 -21.33 17.04
CA HIS A 202 28.24 -22.10 16.63
C HIS A 202 29.40 -22.11 17.65
N ASP A 203 29.39 -21.27 18.69
CA ASP A 203 30.41 -21.33 19.75
C ASP A 203 30.09 -22.38 20.85
N ARG A 204 29.01 -23.16 20.69
CA ARG A 204 28.82 -24.39 21.46
C ARG A 204 29.67 -25.49 20.83
N GLY A 205 30.92 -25.65 21.28
CA GLY A 205 31.87 -26.68 20.84
C GLY A 205 31.47 -28.15 21.12
N GLY A 206 30.17 -28.47 21.12
CA GLY A 206 29.66 -29.83 21.18
C GLY A 206 29.42 -30.40 19.78
N ALA A 207 29.57 -31.72 19.63
CA ALA A 207 29.14 -32.41 18.41
C ALA A 207 27.64 -32.14 18.16
N PRO A 208 27.22 -31.95 16.89
CA PRO A 208 25.81 -31.71 16.59
C PRO A 208 24.93 -32.88 17.09
N PRO A 209 23.70 -32.60 17.54
CA PRO A 209 22.83 -33.61 18.14
C PRO A 209 22.51 -34.71 17.12
N GLN A 210 22.38 -35.98 17.54
CA GLN A 210 21.86 -37.03 16.66
C GLN A 210 20.34 -36.91 16.59
N ILE A 211 19.81 -36.64 15.39
CA ILE A 211 18.37 -36.49 15.13
C ILE A 211 17.97 -37.58 14.14
N SER A 212 16.96 -38.37 14.48
CA SER A 212 16.45 -39.38 13.56
C SER A 212 15.54 -38.76 12.49
N VAL A 213 15.42 -39.41 11.33
CA VAL A 213 14.53 -38.95 10.25
C VAL A 213 13.07 -38.94 10.73
N GLU A 214 12.66 -39.93 11.51
CA GLU A 214 11.30 -40.04 12.06
C GLU A 214 10.99 -38.90 13.03
N GLU A 215 11.92 -38.55 13.92
CA GLU A 215 11.78 -37.42 14.84
C GLU A 215 11.67 -36.08 14.09
N ALA A 216 12.54 -35.87 13.09
CA ALA A 216 12.54 -34.64 12.30
C ALA A 216 11.25 -34.45 11.48
N LEU A 217 10.72 -35.54 10.90
CA LEU A 217 9.43 -35.52 10.19
C LEU A 217 8.26 -35.35 11.18
N GLY A 218 8.32 -36.00 12.34
CA GLY A 218 7.31 -35.88 13.40
C GLY A 218 7.16 -34.44 13.91
N GLU A 219 8.26 -33.71 14.04
CA GLU A 219 8.23 -32.29 14.40
C GLU A 219 7.45 -31.45 13.38
N LEU A 220 7.67 -31.67 12.08
CA LEU A 220 6.92 -30.98 11.02
C LEU A 220 5.44 -31.37 11.04
N GLU A 221 5.13 -32.65 11.22
CA GLU A 221 3.75 -33.14 11.28
C GLU A 221 2.98 -32.60 12.50
N SER A 222 3.68 -32.33 13.61
CA SER A 222 3.10 -31.72 14.81
C SER A 222 2.74 -30.23 14.66
N MET A 223 3.23 -29.56 13.61
CA MET A 223 2.87 -28.16 13.35
C MET A 223 1.40 -28.05 12.94
N ILE A 224 0.68 -27.06 13.47
CA ILE A 224 -0.74 -26.87 13.18
C ILE A 224 -0.91 -26.45 11.71
N GLY A 225 -1.89 -27.05 11.02
CA GLY A 225 -2.20 -26.74 9.63
C GLY A 225 -1.11 -27.14 8.64
N LEU A 226 -0.83 -26.26 7.67
CA LEU A 226 0.26 -26.39 6.68
C LEU A 226 0.20 -27.67 5.82
N ALA A 227 -0.99 -28.23 5.58
CA ALA A 227 -1.15 -29.46 4.81
C ALA A 227 -0.44 -29.44 3.44
N PRO A 228 -0.50 -28.36 2.63
CA PRO A 228 0.24 -28.30 1.36
C PRO A 228 1.77 -28.37 1.54
N VAL A 229 2.28 -27.75 2.61
CA VAL A 229 3.71 -27.74 2.93
C VAL A 229 4.16 -29.13 3.38
N LYS A 230 3.41 -29.76 4.30
CA LYS A 230 3.69 -31.11 4.78
C LYS A 230 3.73 -32.13 3.64
N GLU A 231 2.77 -32.07 2.72
CA GLU A 231 2.74 -32.91 1.53
C GLU A 231 3.99 -32.72 0.66
N GLN A 232 4.36 -31.46 0.40
CA GLN A 232 5.53 -31.15 -0.42
C GLN A 232 6.84 -31.61 0.24
N VAL A 233 6.99 -31.43 1.55
CA VAL A 233 8.16 -31.91 2.28
C VAL A 233 8.22 -33.44 2.29
N ARG A 234 7.09 -34.14 2.43
CA ARG A 234 7.02 -35.60 2.31
C ARG A 234 7.49 -36.08 0.93
N SER A 235 7.07 -35.40 -0.13
CA SER A 235 7.55 -35.69 -1.50
C SER A 235 9.06 -35.50 -1.65
N ILE A 236 9.62 -34.43 -1.07
CA ILE A 236 11.06 -34.18 -1.07
C ILE A 236 11.82 -35.26 -0.29
N ALA A 237 11.36 -35.59 0.92
CA ALA A 237 11.96 -36.63 1.75
C ALA A 237 11.95 -38.00 1.04
N ALA A 238 10.82 -38.36 0.42
CA ALA A 238 10.72 -39.59 -0.38
C ALA A 238 11.68 -39.60 -1.58
N SER A 239 11.87 -38.46 -2.25
CA SER A 239 12.84 -38.34 -3.35
C SER A 239 14.28 -38.49 -2.86
N ILE A 240 14.63 -37.94 -1.71
CA ILE A 240 15.97 -38.07 -1.11
C ILE A 240 16.25 -39.54 -0.78
N GLU A 241 15.31 -40.21 -0.14
CA GLU A 241 15.42 -41.61 0.23
C GLU A 241 15.53 -42.53 -1.00
N ALA A 242 14.73 -42.27 -2.04
CA ALA A 242 14.83 -43.01 -3.30
C ALA A 242 16.21 -42.82 -3.98
N SER A 243 16.78 -41.61 -3.94
CA SER A 243 18.14 -41.35 -4.44
C SER A 243 19.20 -42.10 -3.64
N ARG A 244 19.06 -42.18 -2.31
CA ARG A 244 19.96 -42.95 -1.44
C ARG A 244 19.94 -44.43 -1.80
N LEU A 245 18.76 -45.03 -1.92
CA LEU A 245 18.59 -46.44 -2.29
C LEU A 245 19.16 -46.75 -3.69
N ARG A 246 19.00 -45.84 -4.65
CA ARG A 246 19.59 -45.98 -6.00
C ARG A 246 21.12 -45.94 -5.96
N ALA A 247 21.70 -45.05 -5.16
CA ALA A 247 23.14 -44.95 -4.99
C ALA A 247 23.73 -46.20 -4.33
N GLU A 248 23.05 -46.76 -3.33
CA GLU A 248 23.42 -48.04 -2.69
C GLU A 248 23.34 -49.22 -3.66
N ALA A 249 22.39 -49.18 -4.59
CA ALA A 249 22.27 -50.16 -5.68
C ALA A 249 23.26 -49.92 -6.85
N GLY A 250 24.17 -48.95 -6.73
CA GLY A 250 25.22 -48.68 -7.73
C GLY A 250 24.79 -47.84 -8.92
N TYR A 251 23.59 -47.24 -8.92
CA TYR A 251 23.16 -46.29 -9.94
C TYR A 251 23.71 -44.89 -9.64
N THR A 252 24.12 -44.16 -10.69
CA THR A 252 24.46 -42.74 -10.57
C THR A 252 23.22 -41.93 -10.20
N SER A 253 23.25 -41.30 -9.03
CA SER A 253 22.26 -40.32 -8.59
C SER A 253 22.94 -38.98 -8.37
N GLU A 254 22.39 -37.92 -8.95
CA GLU A 254 22.76 -36.55 -8.55
C GLU A 254 22.28 -36.30 -7.12
N ARG A 255 23.06 -35.52 -6.35
CA ARG A 255 22.65 -35.10 -5.01
C ARG A 255 21.50 -34.08 -5.13
N PRO A 256 20.40 -34.27 -4.41
CA PRO A 256 19.19 -33.46 -4.58
C PRO A 256 19.22 -32.15 -3.77
N THR A 257 20.38 -31.61 -3.37
CA THR A 257 20.44 -30.37 -2.59
C THR A 257 19.91 -29.20 -3.42
N ARG A 258 18.68 -28.78 -3.09
CA ARG A 258 17.96 -27.70 -3.78
C ARG A 258 17.82 -26.51 -2.85
N HIS A 259 17.97 -25.32 -3.40
CA HIS A 259 17.57 -24.11 -2.72
C HIS A 259 16.04 -23.93 -2.82
N PHE A 260 15.46 -23.27 -1.82
CA PHE A 260 14.02 -23.13 -1.69
C PHE A 260 13.57 -21.68 -1.76
N VAL A 261 12.34 -21.49 -2.23
CA VAL A 261 11.61 -20.23 -2.12
C VAL A 261 10.36 -20.47 -1.29
N PHE A 262 10.23 -19.79 -0.16
CA PHE A 262 9.05 -19.84 0.69
C PHE A 262 8.18 -18.62 0.39
N VAL A 263 7.01 -18.86 -0.19
CA VAL A 263 6.05 -17.80 -0.51
C VAL A 263 4.82 -17.91 0.38
N GLY A 264 4.38 -16.79 0.94
CA GLY A 264 3.10 -16.71 1.62
C GLY A 264 3.02 -15.55 2.63
N PRO A 265 1.82 -15.30 3.19
CA PRO A 265 1.56 -14.22 4.12
C PRO A 265 2.47 -14.20 5.37
N PRO A 266 2.59 -13.06 6.07
CA PRO A 266 3.41 -12.99 7.27
C PRO A 266 2.80 -13.83 8.39
N GLY A 267 3.64 -14.43 9.22
CA GLY A 267 3.18 -15.23 10.36
C GLY A 267 2.58 -16.60 10.01
N THR A 268 2.76 -17.11 8.79
CA THR A 268 2.34 -18.47 8.40
C THR A 268 3.27 -19.59 8.87
N GLY A 269 4.43 -19.27 9.46
CA GLY A 269 5.35 -20.26 10.02
C GLY A 269 6.57 -20.61 9.16
N LYS A 270 6.87 -19.82 8.11
CA LYS A 270 8.04 -19.98 7.21
C LYS A 270 9.35 -20.31 7.94
N THR A 271 9.73 -19.50 8.93
CA THR A 271 10.95 -19.70 9.73
C THR A 271 10.91 -20.99 10.55
N SER A 272 9.74 -21.39 11.06
CA SER A 272 9.60 -22.62 11.85
C SER A 272 9.77 -23.85 10.95
N VAL A 273 9.17 -23.85 9.77
CA VAL A 273 9.34 -24.90 8.77
C VAL A 273 10.77 -24.96 8.24
N ALA A 274 11.47 -23.82 8.09
CA ALA A 274 12.87 -23.81 7.71
C ALA A 274 13.75 -24.58 8.71
N ARG A 275 13.50 -24.44 10.02
CA ARG A 275 14.20 -25.21 11.07
C ARG A 275 13.88 -26.70 11.02
N ALA A 276 12.61 -27.06 10.82
CA ALA A 276 12.23 -28.46 10.67
C ALA A 276 12.89 -29.09 9.43
N LEU A 277 12.90 -28.38 8.31
CA LEU A 277 13.61 -28.82 7.10
C LEU A 277 15.11 -28.99 7.33
N ALA A 278 15.77 -28.05 8.01
CA ALA A 278 17.19 -28.19 8.34
C ALA A 278 17.47 -29.49 9.11
N LYS A 279 16.64 -29.83 10.10
CA LYS A 279 16.72 -31.08 10.85
C LYS A 279 16.49 -32.31 9.96
N ILE A 280 15.52 -32.26 9.04
CA ILE A 280 15.25 -33.35 8.09
C ILE A 280 16.47 -33.59 7.19
N PHE A 281 17.00 -32.55 6.56
CA PHE A 281 18.18 -32.66 5.69
C PHE A 281 19.43 -33.15 6.44
N TYR A 282 19.62 -32.69 7.68
CA TYR A 282 20.68 -33.17 8.56
C TYR A 282 20.50 -34.65 8.93
N ALA A 283 19.28 -35.09 9.27
CA ALA A 283 18.98 -36.48 9.60
C ALA A 283 19.21 -37.43 8.41
N PHE A 284 19.02 -36.94 7.17
CA PHE A 284 19.38 -37.65 5.94
C PHE A 284 20.89 -37.61 5.60
N GLY A 285 21.72 -36.94 6.41
CA GLY A 285 23.16 -36.80 6.18
C GLY A 285 23.51 -35.88 5.01
N LEU A 286 22.58 -35.04 4.55
CA LEU A 286 22.78 -34.07 3.46
C LEU A 286 23.36 -32.73 3.95
N LEU A 287 23.25 -32.46 5.25
CA LEU A 287 23.84 -31.29 5.92
C LEU A 287 24.70 -31.76 7.10
N GLU A 288 25.72 -30.98 7.43
CA GLU A 288 26.62 -31.24 8.56
C GLU A 288 26.00 -30.80 9.89
N THR A 289 25.05 -29.85 9.86
CA THR A 289 24.37 -29.33 11.05
C THR A 289 22.88 -29.12 10.79
N PRO A 290 22.02 -29.23 11.83
CA PRO A 290 20.59 -28.95 11.72
C PRO A 290 20.27 -27.45 11.90
N TYR A 291 21.28 -26.58 11.91
CA TYR A 291 21.12 -25.18 12.29
C TYR A 291 20.70 -24.30 11.11
N VAL A 292 19.91 -23.28 11.44
CA VAL A 292 19.46 -22.25 10.49
C VAL A 292 20.07 -20.92 10.91
N VAL A 293 20.78 -20.29 9.99
CA VAL A 293 21.20 -18.89 10.11
C VAL A 293 20.13 -18.03 9.47
N GLU A 294 19.45 -17.22 10.28
CA GLU A 294 18.47 -16.25 9.79
C GLU A 294 19.14 -14.93 9.44
N ALA A 295 18.71 -14.33 8.34
CA ALA A 295 19.23 -13.07 7.86
C ALA A 295 18.13 -12.20 7.25
N GLN A 296 18.33 -10.89 7.33
CA GLN A 296 17.53 -9.88 6.66
C GLN A 296 18.42 -9.04 5.75
N ARG A 297 17.84 -8.18 4.91
CA ARG A 297 18.59 -7.26 4.04
C ARG A 297 19.72 -6.54 4.76
N ALA A 298 19.47 -6.06 5.98
CA ALA A 298 20.44 -5.34 6.79
C ALA A 298 21.69 -6.18 7.08
N ASP A 299 21.59 -7.51 7.13
CA ASP A 299 22.71 -8.43 7.36
C ASP A 299 23.54 -8.71 6.10
N LEU A 300 22.97 -8.53 4.91
CA LEU A 300 23.66 -8.78 3.63
C LEU A 300 24.28 -7.52 3.05
N VAL A 301 23.60 -6.38 3.16
CA VAL A 301 23.98 -5.13 2.48
C VAL A 301 24.86 -4.28 3.40
N GLY A 302 26.01 -3.83 2.89
CA GLY A 302 26.93 -2.94 3.59
C GLY A 302 26.60 -1.46 3.38
N GLU A 303 27.06 -0.60 4.29
CA GLU A 303 26.87 0.87 4.22
C GLU A 303 27.82 1.55 3.21
N PHE A 304 28.89 0.85 2.81
CA PHE A 304 29.95 1.38 1.95
C PHE A 304 30.15 0.51 0.70
N LEU A 305 30.63 1.13 -0.39
CA LEU A 305 30.93 0.45 -1.65
C LEU A 305 32.01 -0.63 -1.44
N GLY A 306 31.70 -1.89 -1.81
CA GLY A 306 32.57 -3.06 -1.63
C GLY A 306 32.40 -3.81 -0.30
N ALA A 307 31.69 -3.24 0.68
CA ALA A 307 31.44 -3.92 1.96
C ALA A 307 30.36 -5.01 1.85
N THR A 308 29.41 -4.86 0.91
CA THR A 308 28.30 -5.79 0.72
C THR A 308 28.75 -7.21 0.37
N ALA A 309 29.70 -7.36 -0.56
CA ALA A 309 30.21 -8.67 -0.93
C ALA A 309 30.91 -9.36 0.26
N ILE A 310 31.67 -8.61 1.08
CA ILE A 310 32.32 -9.14 2.28
C ILE A 310 31.27 -9.63 3.28
N LYS A 311 30.29 -8.77 3.59
CA LYS A 311 29.23 -9.07 4.56
C LYS A 311 28.38 -10.27 4.14
N THR A 312 28.04 -10.35 2.85
CA THR A 312 27.30 -11.48 2.27
C THR A 312 28.12 -12.78 2.36
N ASN A 313 29.41 -12.75 2.06
CA ASN A 313 30.28 -13.92 2.19
C ASN A 313 30.40 -14.39 3.65
N GLU A 314 30.63 -13.48 4.58
CA GLU A 314 30.72 -13.82 6.01
C GLU A 314 29.41 -14.41 6.55
N LEU A 315 28.27 -13.92 6.06
CA LEU A 315 26.97 -14.50 6.40
C LEU A 315 26.82 -15.92 5.84
N VAL A 316 27.20 -16.15 4.58
CA VAL A 316 27.17 -17.48 3.98
C VAL A 316 28.12 -18.43 4.69
N ASP A 317 29.34 -17.99 5.02
CA ASP A 317 30.34 -18.78 5.72
C ASP A 317 29.83 -19.26 7.09
N ARG A 318 29.01 -18.45 7.77
CA ARG A 318 28.34 -18.85 9.02
C ARG A 318 27.27 -19.92 8.84
N ALA A 319 26.71 -20.06 7.64
CA ALA A 319 25.64 -21.01 7.33
C ALA A 319 26.14 -22.29 6.63
N LEU A 320 27.43 -22.36 6.29
CA LEU A 320 28.02 -23.54 5.65
C LEU A 320 27.83 -24.80 6.49
N GLY A 321 27.48 -25.89 5.82
CA GLY A 321 27.09 -27.14 6.46
C GLY A 321 25.65 -27.15 6.99
N GLY A 322 24.89 -26.07 6.85
CA GLY A 322 23.52 -25.93 7.34
C GLY A 322 22.62 -25.17 6.37
N VAL A 323 21.71 -24.36 6.92
CA VAL A 323 20.71 -23.59 6.16
C VAL A 323 20.89 -22.09 6.36
N LEU A 324 20.90 -21.33 5.26
CA LEU A 324 20.77 -19.87 5.26
C LEU A 324 19.34 -19.47 4.92
N PHE A 325 18.61 -18.89 5.88
CA PHE A 325 17.25 -18.38 5.69
C PHE A 325 17.27 -16.86 5.56
N ILE A 326 16.85 -16.35 4.40
CA ILE A 326 16.77 -14.90 4.13
C ILE A 326 15.30 -14.50 4.09
N ASP A 327 14.87 -13.73 5.09
CA ASP A 327 13.49 -13.21 5.15
C ASP A 327 13.36 -11.92 4.33
N GLU A 328 12.15 -11.71 3.79
CA GLU A 328 11.81 -10.60 2.88
C GLU A 328 12.86 -10.39 1.78
N ALA A 329 13.29 -11.48 1.14
CA ALA A 329 14.41 -11.49 0.19
C ALA A 329 14.20 -10.55 -1.02
N TYR A 330 12.94 -10.28 -1.39
CA TYR A 330 12.59 -9.30 -2.42
C TYR A 330 13.14 -7.89 -2.11
N GLY A 331 13.30 -7.55 -0.83
CA GLY A 331 13.89 -6.30 -0.40
C GLY A 331 15.36 -6.12 -0.81
N LEU A 332 16.07 -7.19 -1.20
CA LEU A 332 17.42 -7.08 -1.75
C LEU A 332 17.45 -6.36 -3.11
N VAL A 333 16.34 -6.34 -3.85
CA VAL A 333 16.23 -5.65 -5.14
C VAL A 333 15.11 -4.60 -5.01
N ASN A 334 15.44 -3.46 -4.41
CA ASN A 334 14.53 -2.32 -4.36
C ASN A 334 14.59 -1.54 -5.67
N SER A 335 13.44 -1.39 -6.34
CA SER A 335 13.26 -0.51 -7.51
C SER A 335 12.59 0.82 -7.15
N SER A 336 12.33 1.05 -5.85
CA SER A 336 11.47 2.13 -5.34
C SER A 336 12.01 3.55 -5.58
N ASP A 337 13.33 3.70 -5.79
CA ASP A 337 13.98 5.01 -5.96
C ASP A 337 14.44 5.29 -7.41
N GLY A 338 13.96 4.54 -8.42
CA GLY A 338 14.28 4.80 -9.83
C GLY A 338 15.76 4.61 -10.23
N GLN A 339 16.66 4.35 -9.27
CA GLN A 339 17.97 3.76 -9.49
C GLN A 339 17.97 2.28 -9.06
N PRO A 340 18.60 1.38 -9.83
CA PRO A 340 18.87 0.04 -9.33
C PRO A 340 19.77 0.18 -8.11
N ASP A 341 19.30 -0.30 -6.96
CA ASP A 341 20.09 -0.40 -5.75
C ASP A 341 21.34 -1.26 -6.02
N ARG A 342 22.45 -0.59 -6.31
CA ARG A 342 23.70 -1.24 -6.72
C ARG A 342 24.26 -2.13 -5.62
N PHE A 343 24.01 -1.80 -4.37
CA PHE A 343 24.45 -2.58 -3.23
C PHE A 343 23.61 -3.86 -3.10
N GLY A 344 22.29 -3.74 -3.19
CA GLY A 344 21.40 -4.90 -3.23
C GLY A 344 21.70 -5.89 -4.37
N ALA A 345 21.97 -5.37 -5.57
CA ALA A 345 22.37 -6.18 -6.72
C ALA A 345 23.72 -6.92 -6.49
N GLU A 346 24.68 -6.27 -5.83
CA GLU A 346 25.97 -6.89 -5.46
C GLU A 346 25.78 -8.03 -4.45
N ALA A 347 24.89 -7.86 -3.45
CA ALA A 347 24.53 -8.93 -2.51
C ALA A 347 23.93 -10.13 -3.24
N VAL A 348 22.97 -9.90 -4.15
CA VAL A 348 22.32 -10.97 -4.94
C VAL A 348 23.32 -11.71 -5.81
N GLN A 349 24.23 -11.01 -6.50
CA GLN A 349 25.26 -11.64 -7.33
C GLN A 349 26.21 -12.49 -6.48
N THR A 350 26.62 -11.97 -5.32
CA THR A 350 27.48 -12.72 -4.39
C THR A 350 26.77 -13.97 -3.87
N LEU A 351 25.50 -13.84 -3.49
CA LEU A 351 24.68 -14.96 -3.03
C LEU A 351 24.51 -16.02 -4.13
N LEU A 352 24.23 -15.63 -5.37
CA LEU A 352 24.10 -16.56 -6.50
C LEU A 352 25.39 -17.32 -6.80
N LYS A 353 26.54 -16.65 -6.68
CA LYS A 353 27.84 -17.30 -6.84
C LYS A 353 28.05 -18.37 -5.77
N ARG A 354 27.83 -18.01 -4.49
CA ARG A 354 27.97 -18.93 -3.37
C ARG A 354 26.95 -20.07 -3.40
N ALA A 355 25.73 -19.80 -3.87
CA ALA A 355 24.71 -20.81 -4.11
C ALA A 355 25.18 -21.90 -5.09
N GLU A 356 25.97 -21.54 -6.10
CA GLU A 356 26.57 -22.52 -7.02
C GLU A 356 27.80 -23.21 -6.40
N ASP A 357 28.74 -22.43 -5.88
CA ASP A 357 30.04 -22.92 -5.41
C ASP A 357 29.90 -23.86 -4.20
N ASP A 358 28.91 -23.61 -3.32
CA ASP A 358 28.70 -24.34 -2.07
C ASP A 358 27.45 -25.25 -2.07
N ARG A 359 26.88 -25.55 -3.26
CA ARG A 359 25.58 -26.25 -3.40
C ARG A 359 25.46 -27.62 -2.71
N ASP A 360 26.58 -28.28 -2.46
CA ASP A 360 26.63 -29.61 -1.83
C ASP A 360 26.64 -29.56 -0.30
N ARG A 361 26.85 -28.38 0.29
CA ARG A 361 27.02 -28.17 1.73
C ARG A 361 26.17 -27.03 2.29
N LEU A 362 25.36 -26.38 1.45
CA LEU A 362 24.56 -25.22 1.83
C LEU A 362 23.16 -25.29 1.19
N ILE A 363 22.13 -25.08 2.01
CA ILE A 363 20.78 -24.81 1.52
C ILE A 363 20.43 -23.36 1.80
N ILE A 364 20.06 -22.61 0.76
CA ILE A 364 19.55 -21.25 0.88
C ILE A 364 18.03 -21.29 0.74
N ILE A 365 17.34 -20.64 1.67
CA ILE A 365 15.88 -20.46 1.65
C ILE A 365 15.58 -18.97 1.54
N LEU A 366 14.90 -18.57 0.47
CA LEU A 366 14.45 -17.20 0.25
C LEU A 366 12.96 -17.10 0.62
N ALA A 367 12.62 -16.25 1.58
CA ALA A 367 11.24 -16.08 2.03
C ALA A 367 10.68 -14.69 1.66
N GLY A 368 9.38 -14.65 1.38
CA GLY A 368 8.66 -13.39 1.15
C GLY A 368 7.21 -13.58 0.72
N TYR A 369 6.57 -12.47 0.33
CA TYR A 369 5.21 -12.46 -0.20
C TYR A 369 5.19 -12.91 -1.66
N GLU A 370 4.07 -13.51 -2.08
CA GLU A 370 4.01 -14.26 -3.35
C GLU A 370 4.22 -13.37 -4.59
N GLN A 371 3.63 -12.17 -4.62
CA GLN A 371 3.74 -11.26 -5.76
C GLN A 371 5.15 -10.66 -5.86
N GLU A 372 5.69 -10.20 -4.73
CA GLU A 372 6.99 -9.56 -4.60
C GLU A 372 8.11 -10.55 -4.90
N MET A 373 7.99 -11.79 -4.41
CA MET A 373 8.95 -12.86 -4.73
C MET A 373 8.90 -13.25 -6.21
N SER A 374 7.72 -13.24 -6.83
CA SER A 374 7.61 -13.50 -8.27
C SER A 374 8.35 -12.43 -9.07
N GLY A 375 8.17 -11.15 -8.71
CA GLY A 375 8.93 -10.03 -9.29
C GLY A 375 10.44 -10.18 -9.04
N PHE A 376 10.84 -10.47 -7.81
CA PHE A 376 12.24 -10.65 -7.43
C PHE A 376 12.94 -11.77 -8.21
N LEU A 377 12.32 -12.95 -8.35
CA LEU A 377 12.88 -14.07 -9.11
C LEU A 377 12.96 -13.77 -10.62
N SER A 378 12.04 -12.97 -11.15
CA SER A 378 12.05 -12.56 -12.56
C SER A 378 13.11 -11.49 -12.87
N SER A 379 13.67 -10.84 -11.84
CA SER A 379 14.66 -9.77 -12.01
C SER A 379 16.02 -10.26 -12.49
N ASN A 380 16.35 -11.53 -12.24
CA ASN A 380 17.60 -12.16 -12.68
C ASN A 380 17.36 -13.64 -13.04
N PRO A 381 17.66 -14.06 -14.28
CA PRO A 381 17.55 -15.46 -14.69
C PRO A 381 18.30 -16.46 -13.80
N GLY A 382 19.41 -16.03 -13.17
CA GLY A 382 20.19 -16.84 -12.24
C GLY A 382 19.46 -17.18 -10.93
N LEU A 383 18.52 -16.32 -10.48
CA LEU A 383 17.64 -16.61 -9.34
C LEU A 383 16.61 -17.67 -9.71
N ALA A 384 15.95 -17.51 -10.86
CA ALA A 384 14.92 -18.44 -11.31
C ALA A 384 15.46 -19.87 -11.52
N SER A 385 16.70 -20.02 -11.99
CA SER A 385 17.30 -21.34 -12.22
C SER A 385 17.74 -22.04 -10.92
N ARG A 386 18.38 -21.32 -10.00
CA ARG A 386 18.91 -21.90 -8.74
C ARG A 386 17.84 -22.08 -7.66
N PHE A 387 16.78 -21.28 -7.70
CA PHE A 387 15.69 -21.30 -6.72
C PHE A 387 14.37 -21.78 -7.35
N ALA A 388 14.42 -22.93 -8.01
CA ALA A 388 13.26 -23.49 -8.72
C ALA A 388 12.20 -24.10 -7.78
N THR A 389 12.58 -24.56 -6.58
CA THR A 389 11.66 -25.25 -5.67
C THR A 389 10.89 -24.25 -4.82
N ARG A 390 9.62 -24.03 -5.15
CA ARG A 390 8.73 -23.10 -4.42
C ARG A 390 7.84 -23.86 -3.45
N VAL A 391 7.78 -23.39 -2.21
CA VAL A 391 6.91 -23.90 -1.16
C VAL A 391 5.91 -22.81 -0.80
N ARG A 392 4.61 -23.08 -0.99
CA ARG A 392 3.53 -22.12 -0.71
C ARG A 392 2.97 -22.34 0.68
N PHE A 393 2.95 -21.27 1.47
CA PHE A 393 2.40 -21.21 2.81
C PHE A 393 1.04 -20.51 2.78
N PRO A 394 -0.08 -21.24 2.86
CA PRO A 394 -1.40 -20.62 2.95
C PRO A 394 -1.56 -19.86 4.29
N GLY A 395 -2.45 -18.87 4.30
CA GLY A 395 -2.94 -18.28 5.56
C GLY A 395 -3.69 -19.33 6.38
N TYR A 396 -3.71 -19.16 7.71
CA TYR A 396 -4.42 -20.07 8.60
C TYR A 396 -5.93 -19.86 8.51
N SER A 397 -6.67 -20.96 8.57
CA SER A 397 -8.11 -20.95 8.77
C SER A 397 -8.48 -20.50 10.20
N PRO A 398 -9.72 -20.04 10.45
CA PRO A 398 -10.18 -19.68 11.78
C PRO A 398 -9.98 -20.79 12.82
N ALA A 399 -10.26 -22.04 12.45
CA ALA A 399 -10.10 -23.20 13.32
C ALA A 399 -8.62 -23.43 13.69
N GLU A 400 -7.71 -23.34 12.71
CA GLU A 400 -6.28 -23.47 12.97
C GLU A 400 -5.74 -22.30 13.83
N LEU A 401 -6.26 -21.07 13.66
CA LEU A 401 -5.88 -19.93 14.51
C LEU A 401 -6.32 -20.13 15.97
N VAL A 402 -7.48 -20.75 16.21
CA VAL A 402 -7.90 -21.15 17.57
C VAL A 402 -6.91 -22.18 18.15
N GLU A 403 -6.55 -23.21 17.38
CA GLU A 403 -5.57 -24.21 17.83
C GLU A 403 -4.19 -23.60 18.12
N VAL A 404 -3.73 -22.67 17.27
CA VAL A 404 -2.48 -21.92 17.48
C VAL A 404 -2.56 -21.10 18.76
N THR A 405 -3.70 -20.45 19.01
CA THR A 405 -3.93 -19.67 20.23
C THR A 405 -3.89 -20.55 21.48
N GLU A 406 -4.55 -21.71 21.47
CA GLU A 406 -4.51 -22.69 22.56
C GLU A 406 -3.10 -23.25 22.79
N LEU A 407 -2.34 -23.52 21.72
CA LEU A 407 -0.96 -23.95 21.82
C LEU A 407 -0.08 -22.88 22.49
N LEU A 408 -0.25 -21.62 22.10
CA LEU A 408 0.50 -20.49 22.65
C LEU A 408 0.16 -20.24 24.12
N GLN A 409 -1.12 -20.33 24.51
CA GLN A 409 -1.54 -20.23 25.91
C GLN A 409 -0.94 -21.36 26.75
N ARG A 410 -1.04 -22.61 26.29
CA ARG A 410 -0.46 -23.77 26.99
C ARG A 410 1.05 -23.63 27.21
N ARG A 411 1.79 -23.11 26.23
CA ARG A 411 3.24 -22.86 26.37
C ARG A 411 3.57 -21.81 27.43
N ARG A 412 2.64 -20.89 27.75
CA ARG A 412 2.79 -19.90 28.82
C ARG A 412 2.28 -20.41 30.17
N GLY A 413 1.63 -21.57 30.21
CA GLY A 413 0.92 -22.07 31.40
C GLY A 413 -0.44 -21.41 31.61
N ASP A 414 -0.96 -20.69 30.61
CA ASP A 414 -2.30 -20.10 30.63
C ASP A 414 -3.35 -21.12 30.18
N ALA A 415 -4.59 -20.93 30.61
CA ALA A 415 -5.76 -21.72 30.20
C ALA A 415 -6.85 -20.82 29.59
N MET A 416 -7.68 -21.42 28.75
CA MET A 416 -8.83 -20.77 28.11
C MET A 416 -10.12 -21.20 28.81
N GLY A 417 -10.99 -20.26 29.16
CA GLY A 417 -12.32 -20.55 29.70
C GLY A 417 -13.20 -21.37 28.71
N GLN A 418 -14.15 -22.14 29.23
CA GLN A 418 -14.96 -23.08 28.43
C GLN A 418 -15.71 -22.40 27.27
N ASP A 419 -16.29 -21.22 27.50
CA ASP A 419 -17.04 -20.47 26.48
C ASP A 419 -16.15 -19.61 25.57
N THR A 420 -14.92 -19.31 26.02
CA THR A 420 -13.99 -18.42 25.32
C THR A 420 -13.57 -18.97 23.96
N ARG A 421 -13.46 -20.30 23.84
CA ARG A 421 -13.08 -20.94 22.56
C ARG A 421 -14.06 -20.63 21.43
N ARG A 422 -15.37 -20.67 21.73
CA ARG A 422 -16.42 -20.39 20.73
C ARG A 422 -16.43 -18.92 20.33
N ALA A 423 -16.26 -18.03 21.31
CA ALA A 423 -16.16 -16.60 21.05
C ALA A 423 -14.94 -16.27 20.18
N LEU A 424 -13.78 -16.84 20.51
CA LEU A 424 -12.54 -16.66 19.75
C LEU A 424 -12.66 -17.18 18.30
N LEU A 425 -13.31 -18.33 18.10
CA LEU A 425 -13.60 -18.84 16.76
C LEU A 425 -14.42 -17.83 15.96
N GLY A 426 -15.49 -17.27 16.54
CA GLY A 426 -16.32 -16.26 15.88
C GLY A 426 -15.53 -14.98 15.51
N MET A 427 -14.60 -14.54 16.36
CA MET A 427 -13.73 -13.40 16.08
C MET A 427 -12.76 -13.69 14.91
N TYR A 428 -12.15 -14.87 14.86
CA TYR A 428 -11.30 -15.26 13.74
C TYR A 428 -12.10 -15.47 12.45
N GLU A 429 -13.32 -15.99 12.52
CA GLU A 429 -14.23 -16.07 11.39
C GLU A 429 -14.57 -14.69 10.82
N ASP A 430 -14.80 -13.69 11.68
CA ASP A 430 -15.05 -12.31 11.26
C ASP A 430 -13.86 -11.72 10.50
N VAL A 431 -12.66 -11.79 11.09
CA VAL A 431 -11.43 -11.31 10.44
C VAL A 431 -11.12 -12.08 9.14
N HIS A 432 -11.36 -13.39 9.11
CA HIS A 432 -11.19 -14.21 7.90
C HIS A 432 -12.16 -13.81 6.80
N ARG A 433 -13.44 -13.59 7.14
CA ARG A 433 -14.46 -13.10 6.20
C ARG A 433 -14.11 -11.71 5.64
N ARG A 434 -13.49 -10.86 6.46
CA ARG A 434 -12.98 -9.54 6.07
C ARG A 434 -11.69 -9.59 5.24
N GLY A 435 -11.08 -10.76 5.06
CA GLY A 435 -9.81 -10.90 4.35
C GLY A 435 -8.61 -10.30 5.09
N LEU A 436 -8.73 -10.04 6.39
CA LEU A 436 -7.73 -9.32 7.17
C LEU A 436 -6.69 -10.23 7.83
N VAL A 437 -6.87 -11.56 7.81
CA VAL A 437 -5.99 -12.52 8.50
C VAL A 437 -4.51 -12.34 8.10
N ASP A 438 -4.27 -12.11 6.81
CA ASP A 438 -2.93 -11.93 6.27
C ASP A 438 -2.30 -10.60 6.67
N GLU A 439 -3.08 -9.52 6.69
CA GLU A 439 -2.64 -8.20 7.14
C GLU A 439 -2.36 -8.16 8.64
N LEU A 440 -3.17 -8.87 9.42
CA LEU A 440 -2.95 -9.01 10.87
C LEU A 440 -1.69 -9.84 11.16
N GLY A 441 -1.27 -10.69 10.22
CA GLY A 441 -0.06 -11.50 10.34
C GLY A 441 -0.30 -12.87 10.97
N ASN A 442 -1.46 -13.50 10.74
CA ASN A 442 -1.66 -14.93 11.01
C ASN A 442 -1.29 -15.36 12.45
N ALA A 443 -0.40 -16.35 12.64
CA ALA A 443 0.02 -16.81 13.97
C ALA A 443 0.75 -15.73 14.78
N ARG A 444 1.31 -14.70 14.14
CA ARG A 444 1.85 -13.52 14.85
C ARG A 444 0.72 -12.74 15.51
N PHE A 445 -0.42 -12.59 14.83
CA PHE A 445 -1.62 -12.00 15.42
C PHE A 445 -2.13 -12.84 16.60
N ALA A 446 -2.22 -14.16 16.45
CA ALA A 446 -2.61 -15.05 17.55
C ALA A 446 -1.70 -14.91 18.78
N ARG A 447 -0.38 -14.76 18.57
CA ARG A 447 0.57 -14.48 19.65
C ARG A 447 0.29 -13.15 20.34
N SER A 448 0.14 -12.07 19.57
CA SER A 448 -0.19 -10.76 20.12
C SER A 448 -1.53 -10.79 20.88
N LEU A 449 -2.51 -11.54 20.39
CA LEU A 449 -3.81 -11.72 21.05
C LEU A 449 -3.67 -12.44 22.40
N VAL A 450 -2.86 -13.50 22.48
CA VAL A 450 -2.59 -14.20 23.75
C VAL A 450 -1.91 -13.29 24.76
N GLU A 451 -0.94 -12.49 24.31
CA GLU A 451 -0.22 -11.54 25.17
C GLU A 451 -1.17 -10.46 25.70
N ALA A 452 -1.98 -9.85 24.83
CA ALA A 452 -2.94 -8.82 25.19
C ALA A 452 -4.10 -9.38 26.06
N ALA A 453 -4.60 -10.58 25.78
CA ALA A 453 -5.64 -11.22 26.59
C ALA A 453 -5.15 -11.54 28.01
N ALA A 454 -3.88 -11.94 28.16
CA ALA A 454 -3.29 -12.12 29.48
C ALA A 454 -3.17 -10.79 30.25
N GLN A 455 -2.79 -9.70 29.58
CA GLN A 455 -2.77 -8.37 30.21
C GLN A 455 -4.18 -7.92 30.63
N ALA A 456 -5.19 -8.16 29.77
CA ALA A 456 -6.59 -7.85 30.09
C ALA A 456 -7.08 -8.67 31.30
N ARG A 457 -6.74 -9.96 31.36
CA ARG A 457 -6.98 -10.82 32.53
C ARG A 457 -6.33 -10.24 33.77
N ASP A 458 -5.06 -9.87 33.72
CA ASP A 458 -4.33 -9.37 34.90
C ASP A 458 -4.99 -8.09 35.46
N VAL A 459 -5.42 -7.17 34.57
CA VAL A 459 -6.19 -5.98 34.97
C VAL A 459 -7.52 -6.36 35.61
N ARG A 460 -8.28 -7.29 35.02
CA ARG A 460 -9.56 -7.76 35.57
C ARG A 460 -9.39 -8.40 36.95
N VAL A 461 -8.40 -9.27 37.10
CA VAL A 461 -8.15 -10.02 38.34
C VAL A 461 -7.72 -9.09 39.48
N VAL A 462 -6.83 -8.13 39.20
CA VAL A 462 -6.42 -7.12 40.19
C VAL A 462 -7.57 -6.16 40.52
N GLY A 463 -8.36 -5.77 39.51
CA GLY A 463 -9.47 -4.83 39.66
C GLY A 463 -10.69 -5.39 40.42
N ALA A 464 -10.87 -6.71 40.46
CA ALA A 464 -11.99 -7.36 41.15
C ALA A 464 -11.95 -7.20 42.68
N GLY A 465 -10.77 -6.93 43.26
CA GLY A 465 -10.57 -6.88 44.71
C GLY A 465 -10.58 -8.26 45.38
N GLY A 466 -9.87 -8.40 46.50
CA GLY A 466 -9.70 -9.68 47.21
C GLY A 466 -8.45 -10.47 46.80
N THR A 467 -8.27 -11.66 47.37
CA THR A 467 -7.14 -12.55 47.03
C THR A 467 -7.52 -13.43 45.83
N PRO A 468 -6.82 -13.31 44.68
CA PRO A 468 -7.12 -14.11 43.51
C PRO A 468 -6.90 -15.60 43.76
N SER A 469 -7.74 -16.46 43.17
CA SER A 469 -7.43 -17.89 43.12
C SER A 469 -6.33 -18.17 42.09
N THR A 470 -5.68 -19.33 42.19
CA THR A 470 -4.71 -19.78 41.18
C THR A 470 -5.35 -19.93 39.79
N GLN A 471 -6.64 -20.30 39.72
CA GLN A 471 -7.38 -20.40 38.47
C GLN A 471 -7.61 -19.02 37.83
N ASP A 472 -7.90 -17.99 38.63
CA ASP A 472 -8.11 -16.63 38.12
C ASP A 472 -6.84 -16.07 37.46
N LEU A 473 -5.68 -16.40 38.03
CA LEU A 473 -4.37 -15.93 37.58
C LEU A 473 -3.92 -16.56 36.25
N VAL A 474 -4.48 -17.70 35.86
CA VAL A 474 -4.06 -18.43 34.64
C VAL A 474 -5.16 -18.52 33.59
N THR A 475 -6.42 -18.23 33.93
CA THR A 475 -7.55 -18.42 33.01
C THR A 475 -7.94 -17.12 32.29
N THR A 476 -7.87 -17.13 30.96
CA THR A 476 -8.42 -16.07 30.11
C THR A 476 -9.89 -16.31 29.79
N THR A 477 -10.72 -15.31 30.07
CA THR A 477 -12.17 -15.34 29.86
C THR A 477 -12.54 -14.70 28.51
N THR A 478 -13.81 -14.83 28.12
CA THR A 478 -14.32 -14.21 26.88
C THR A 478 -14.13 -12.70 26.90
N ALA A 479 -14.40 -12.04 28.02
CA ALA A 479 -14.22 -10.59 28.15
C ALA A 479 -12.76 -10.15 27.91
N ASP A 480 -11.79 -10.93 28.40
CA ASP A 480 -10.37 -10.62 28.24
C ASP A 480 -9.94 -10.72 26.77
N VAL A 481 -10.37 -11.78 26.09
CA VAL A 481 -10.09 -12.02 24.67
C VAL A 481 -10.79 -11.00 23.78
N THR A 482 -12.06 -10.68 24.05
CA THR A 482 -12.80 -9.66 23.29
C THR A 482 -12.11 -8.31 23.37
N LYS A 483 -11.76 -7.86 24.59
CA LYS A 483 -11.07 -6.58 24.80
C LYS A 483 -9.72 -6.55 24.06
N ALA A 484 -8.93 -7.61 24.20
CA ALA A 484 -7.64 -7.72 23.52
C ALA A 484 -7.79 -7.70 21.99
N PHE A 485 -8.81 -8.38 21.47
CA PHE A 485 -9.09 -8.42 20.04
C PHE A 485 -9.48 -7.04 19.51
N GLU A 486 -10.37 -6.33 20.19
CA GLU A 486 -10.78 -4.97 19.85
C GLU A 486 -9.59 -4.00 19.85
N GLU A 487 -8.75 -4.04 20.89
CA GLU A 487 -7.56 -3.19 20.97
C GLU A 487 -6.57 -3.44 19.81
N LEU A 488 -6.33 -4.71 19.48
CA LEU A 488 -5.41 -5.06 18.40
C LEU A 488 -5.96 -4.75 17.01
N THR A 489 -7.29 -4.79 16.84
CA THR A 489 -7.96 -4.56 15.56
C THR A 489 -8.32 -3.10 15.32
N ALA A 490 -8.47 -2.29 16.38
CA ALA A 490 -8.86 -0.87 16.29
C ALA A 490 -7.90 0.00 15.46
N ARG A 491 -6.61 -0.37 15.40
CA ARG A 491 -5.60 0.36 14.60
C ARG A 491 -5.70 0.11 13.09
N PHE A 492 -6.46 -0.88 12.66
CA PHE A 492 -6.60 -1.22 11.24
C PHE A 492 -7.72 -0.39 10.63
N ARG A 493 -7.38 0.43 9.62
CA ARG A 493 -8.34 1.26 8.89
C ARG A 493 -9.43 0.36 8.29
N GLY A 494 -10.69 0.66 8.58
CA GLY A 494 -11.83 -0.12 8.09
C GLY A 494 -12.29 -1.25 9.01
N TYR A 495 -11.61 -1.50 10.13
CA TYR A 495 -12.18 -2.34 11.19
C TYR A 495 -13.20 -1.53 11.99
N VAL A 496 -14.44 -1.51 11.51
CA VAL A 496 -15.59 -1.05 12.31
C VAL A 496 -16.10 -2.27 13.08
N ALA A 497 -16.29 -2.14 14.39
CA ALA A 497 -16.94 -3.17 15.18
C ALA A 497 -18.27 -3.54 14.51
N THR A 498 -18.48 -4.82 14.21
CA THR A 498 -19.74 -5.26 13.63
C THR A 498 -20.83 -4.96 14.66
N PRO A 499 -21.85 -4.14 14.32
CA PRO A 499 -22.93 -3.88 15.26
C PRO A 499 -23.66 -5.17 15.58
N THR A 500 -24.24 -5.25 16.77
CA THR A 500 -25.07 -6.42 17.10
C THR A 500 -26.34 -6.40 16.25
N LEU A 501 -26.97 -7.56 16.09
CA LEU A 501 -28.24 -7.64 15.37
C LEU A 501 -29.32 -6.82 16.08
N GLU A 502 -29.32 -6.83 17.41
CA GLU A 502 -30.25 -6.07 18.23
C GLU A 502 -30.09 -4.57 18.00
N GLU A 503 -28.86 -4.05 17.99
CA GLU A 503 -28.57 -2.66 17.64
C GLU A 503 -29.04 -2.31 16.22
N ALA A 504 -28.79 -3.18 15.24
CA ALA A 504 -29.20 -2.94 13.86
C ALA A 504 -30.73 -2.93 13.69
N LEU A 505 -31.46 -3.78 14.42
CA LEU A 505 -32.92 -3.77 14.43
C LEU A 505 -33.48 -2.56 15.20
N ALA A 506 -32.84 -2.18 16.32
CA ALA A 506 -33.23 -0.97 17.05
C ALA A 506 -33.03 0.30 16.22
N ASP A 507 -32.00 0.36 15.37
CA ASP A 507 -31.83 1.45 14.39
C ASP A 507 -33.00 1.53 13.41
N LEU A 508 -33.47 0.37 12.92
CA LEU A 508 -34.62 0.30 12.03
C LEU A 508 -35.89 0.79 12.72
N ASP A 509 -36.12 0.34 13.95
CA ASP A 509 -37.35 0.61 14.69
C ASP A 509 -37.47 2.08 15.07
N ARG A 510 -36.34 2.76 15.29
CA ARG A 510 -36.26 4.22 15.52
C ARG A 510 -36.56 5.09 14.30
N MET A 511 -36.58 4.54 13.08
CA MET A 511 -36.95 5.33 11.90
C MET A 511 -38.44 5.68 11.96
N ALA A 512 -38.82 6.94 11.71
CA ALA A 512 -40.24 7.32 11.65
C ALA A 512 -41.01 6.52 10.58
N GLY A 513 -42.24 6.13 10.91
CA GLY A 513 -43.13 5.42 9.99
C GLY A 513 -42.60 4.07 9.47
N LEU A 514 -42.75 3.84 8.16
CA LEU A 514 -42.24 2.66 7.42
C LEU A 514 -42.71 1.29 7.96
N ALA A 515 -43.85 1.22 8.64
CA ALA A 515 -44.31 -0.02 9.27
C ALA A 515 -44.30 -1.26 8.34
N PRO A 516 -44.69 -1.17 7.04
CA PRO A 516 -44.57 -2.30 6.12
C PRO A 516 -43.12 -2.76 5.89
N VAL A 517 -42.19 -1.81 5.70
CA VAL A 517 -40.77 -2.08 5.49
C VAL A 517 -40.16 -2.70 6.75
N LYS A 518 -40.45 -2.12 7.93
CA LYS A 518 -39.99 -2.65 9.22
C LYS A 518 -40.39 -4.11 9.40
N ARG A 519 -41.67 -4.43 9.21
CA ARG A 519 -42.17 -5.83 9.29
C ARG A 519 -41.44 -6.76 8.33
N GLN A 520 -41.20 -6.32 7.11
CA GLN A 520 -40.53 -7.14 6.10
C GLN A 520 -39.06 -7.39 6.43
N VAL A 521 -38.33 -6.37 6.87
CA VAL A 521 -36.91 -6.50 7.27
C VAL A 521 -36.78 -7.37 8.52
N HIS A 522 -37.65 -7.22 9.52
CA HIS A 522 -37.71 -8.11 10.69
C HIS A 522 -37.96 -9.58 10.27
N ALA A 523 -38.87 -9.82 9.33
CA ALA A 523 -39.12 -11.17 8.81
C ALA A 523 -37.89 -11.75 8.09
N ILE A 524 -37.17 -10.93 7.30
CA ILE A 524 -35.92 -11.34 6.65
C ILE A 524 -34.85 -11.68 7.70
N ALA A 525 -34.65 -10.82 8.70
CA ALA A 525 -33.68 -11.06 9.77
C ALA A 525 -33.97 -12.37 10.53
N ALA A 526 -35.24 -12.61 10.89
CA ALA A 526 -35.65 -13.85 11.54
C ALA A 526 -35.39 -15.10 10.67
N GLN A 527 -35.69 -15.02 9.36
CA GLN A 527 -35.40 -16.13 8.43
C GLN A 527 -33.91 -16.43 8.32
N LEU A 528 -33.06 -15.39 8.28
CA LEU A 528 -31.61 -15.54 8.22
C LEU A 528 -31.04 -16.11 9.53
N GLN A 529 -31.55 -15.68 10.69
CA GLN A 529 -31.19 -16.27 11.99
C GLN A 529 -31.50 -17.76 12.05
N VAL A 530 -32.71 -18.17 11.66
CA VAL A 530 -33.12 -19.58 11.65
C VAL A 530 -32.28 -20.39 10.67
N ALA A 531 -31.95 -19.83 9.50
CA ALA A 531 -31.06 -20.48 8.55
C ALA A 531 -29.66 -20.71 9.16
N ARG A 532 -29.09 -19.71 9.84
CA ARG A 532 -27.81 -19.87 10.54
C ARG A 532 -27.86 -20.96 11.60
N MET A 533 -28.90 -20.98 12.45
CA MET A 533 -29.08 -22.03 13.46
C MET A 533 -29.18 -23.44 12.86
N ARG A 534 -29.78 -23.57 11.68
CA ARG A 534 -29.84 -24.83 10.93
C ARG A 534 -28.47 -25.22 10.39
N GLN A 535 -27.72 -24.29 9.81
CA GLN A 535 -26.36 -24.53 9.31
C GLN A 535 -25.40 -24.97 10.42
N GLU A 536 -25.45 -24.30 11.58
CA GLU A 536 -24.64 -24.66 12.76
C GLU A 536 -24.91 -26.10 13.26
N ARG A 537 -26.09 -26.65 12.94
CA ARG A 537 -26.48 -28.04 13.27
C ARG A 537 -26.30 -29.01 12.09
N GLY A 538 -25.67 -28.58 11.00
CA GLY A 538 -25.48 -29.38 9.80
C GLY A 538 -26.79 -29.73 9.07
N LEU A 539 -27.89 -29.02 9.34
CA LEU A 539 -29.16 -29.25 8.67
C LEU A 539 -29.15 -28.62 7.28
N PRO A 540 -29.81 -29.24 6.28
CA PRO A 540 -29.96 -28.63 4.97
C PRO A 540 -30.67 -27.28 5.10
N THR A 541 -30.03 -26.23 4.59
CA THR A 541 -30.63 -24.91 4.43
C THR A 541 -30.70 -24.55 2.96
N PRO A 542 -31.85 -24.08 2.46
CA PRO A 542 -31.91 -23.52 1.12
C PRO A 542 -30.89 -22.38 1.00
N GLN A 543 -30.25 -22.27 -0.16
CA GLN A 543 -29.42 -21.10 -0.46
C GLN A 543 -30.34 -19.88 -0.54
N GLN A 544 -30.24 -18.99 0.44
CA GLN A 544 -31.06 -17.77 0.46
C GLN A 544 -30.50 -16.78 -0.55
N MET A 545 -31.34 -16.33 -1.48
CA MET A 545 -31.04 -15.24 -2.40
C MET A 545 -31.00 -13.93 -1.61
N ARG A 546 -29.96 -13.10 -1.83
CA ARG A 546 -29.66 -11.94 -0.98
C ARG A 546 -29.68 -10.60 -1.71
N HIS A 547 -30.22 -10.56 -2.92
CA HIS A 547 -30.34 -9.31 -3.67
C HIS A 547 -31.77 -8.78 -3.60
N PHE A 548 -31.91 -7.45 -3.47
CA PHE A 548 -33.18 -6.79 -3.19
C PHE A 548 -33.55 -5.78 -4.27
N VAL A 549 -34.86 -5.57 -4.42
CA VAL A 549 -35.44 -4.46 -5.18
C VAL A 549 -36.14 -3.54 -4.22
N PHE A 550 -35.68 -2.29 -4.12
CA PHE A 550 -36.30 -1.25 -3.32
C PHE A 550 -37.12 -0.35 -4.22
N ALA A 551 -38.45 -0.49 -4.14
CA ALA A 551 -39.38 0.20 -5.03
C ALA A 551 -40.18 1.25 -4.25
N GLY A 552 -40.16 2.50 -4.70
CA GLY A 552 -41.01 3.55 -4.14
C GLY A 552 -40.56 4.98 -4.46
N PRO A 553 -41.36 6.00 -4.12
CA PRO A 553 -41.10 7.42 -4.40
C PRO A 553 -39.76 7.93 -3.83
N PRO A 554 -39.24 9.08 -4.31
CA PRO A 554 -37.97 9.59 -3.83
C PRO A 554 -38.11 10.09 -2.39
N GLY A 555 -37.04 9.94 -1.58
CA GLY A 555 -37.02 10.40 -0.19
C GLY A 555 -37.82 9.58 0.82
N THR A 556 -38.22 8.35 0.47
CA THR A 556 -38.90 7.38 1.38
C THR A 556 -37.93 6.55 2.24
N GLY A 557 -36.64 6.88 2.27
CA GLY A 557 -35.67 6.23 3.16
C GLY A 557 -34.99 4.95 2.63
N LYS A 558 -35.11 4.65 1.33
CA LYS A 558 -34.48 3.49 0.66
C LYS A 558 -32.99 3.30 1.03
N THR A 559 -32.18 4.33 0.84
CA THR A 559 -30.74 4.30 1.14
C THR A 559 -30.46 4.07 2.63
N THR A 560 -31.26 4.68 3.51
CA THR A 560 -31.13 4.51 4.96
C THR A 560 -31.42 3.06 5.37
N VAL A 561 -32.49 2.46 4.84
CA VAL A 561 -32.81 1.05 5.10
C VAL A 561 -31.77 0.11 4.50
N ALA A 562 -31.16 0.43 3.37
CA ALA A 562 -30.06 -0.36 2.80
C ALA A 562 -28.84 -0.43 3.74
N ARG A 563 -28.53 0.68 4.44
CA ARG A 563 -27.47 0.73 5.47
C ARG A 563 -27.81 -0.14 6.66
N VAL A 564 -29.06 -0.09 7.13
CA VAL A 564 -29.55 -0.97 8.20
C VAL A 564 -29.47 -2.45 7.78
N LEU A 565 -29.88 -2.80 6.55
CA LEU A 565 -29.71 -4.15 6.02
C LEU A 565 -28.24 -4.58 6.02
N GLY A 566 -27.32 -3.74 5.56
CA GLY A 566 -25.89 -4.02 5.61
C GLY A 566 -25.42 -4.37 7.02
N ARG A 567 -25.85 -3.60 8.03
CA ARG A 567 -25.59 -3.91 9.45
C ARG A 567 -26.18 -5.24 9.90
N ILE A 568 -27.43 -5.54 9.54
CA ILE A 568 -28.09 -6.82 9.87
C ILE A 568 -27.33 -8.01 9.25
N PHE A 569 -26.97 -7.93 7.97
CA PHE A 569 -26.22 -8.98 7.29
C PHE A 569 -24.82 -9.16 7.88
N ALA A 570 -24.13 -8.07 8.23
CA ALA A 570 -22.84 -8.15 8.90
C ALA A 570 -22.97 -8.80 10.30
N ALA A 571 -23.95 -8.37 11.10
CA ALA A 571 -24.22 -8.91 12.43
C ALA A 571 -24.54 -10.42 12.41
N LEU A 572 -25.22 -10.88 11.37
CA LEU A 572 -25.54 -12.30 11.16
C LEU A 572 -24.36 -13.10 10.60
N GLY A 573 -23.20 -12.48 10.37
CA GLY A 573 -22.04 -13.13 9.77
C GLY A 573 -22.33 -13.58 8.35
N LEU A 574 -23.04 -12.75 7.57
CA LEU A 574 -23.36 -13.00 6.18
C LEU A 574 -22.60 -12.08 5.23
N LEU A 575 -22.21 -10.89 5.72
CA LEU A 575 -21.32 -9.95 5.07
C LEU A 575 -20.10 -9.70 5.96
N ALA A 576 -18.97 -9.34 5.36
CA ALA A 576 -17.74 -9.00 6.06
C ALA A 576 -17.83 -7.65 6.77
N ARG A 577 -18.56 -6.70 6.19
CA ARG A 577 -18.67 -5.31 6.66
C ARG A 577 -20.10 -4.81 6.51
N PRO A 578 -20.53 -3.88 7.38
CA PRO A 578 -21.86 -3.28 7.31
C PRO A 578 -21.98 -2.20 6.21
N ASP A 579 -20.87 -1.88 5.53
CA ASP A 579 -20.79 -0.76 4.60
C ASP A 579 -21.68 -0.92 3.37
N VAL A 580 -22.21 0.22 2.93
CA VAL A 580 -22.97 0.35 1.68
C VAL A 580 -22.17 1.22 0.72
N VAL A 581 -21.89 0.68 -0.46
CA VAL A 581 -21.37 1.42 -1.60
C VAL A 581 -22.57 1.88 -2.42
N GLU A 582 -22.82 3.18 -2.41
CA GLU A 582 -23.86 3.79 -3.25
C GLU A 582 -23.30 4.06 -4.66
N ALA A 583 -24.12 3.80 -5.67
CA ALA A 583 -23.74 3.94 -7.06
C ALA A 583 -24.93 4.41 -7.92
N HIS A 584 -24.61 5.15 -8.96
CA HIS A 584 -25.55 5.54 -10.02
C HIS A 584 -25.07 5.01 -11.37
N ARG A 585 -25.88 5.14 -12.42
CA ARG A 585 -25.51 4.74 -13.79
C ARG A 585 -24.12 5.24 -14.21
N ALA A 586 -23.79 6.49 -13.86
CA ALA A 586 -22.51 7.11 -14.19
C ALA A 586 -21.30 6.39 -13.58
N ASP A 587 -21.49 5.59 -12.52
CA ASP A 587 -20.43 4.81 -11.86
C ASP A 587 -20.24 3.43 -12.48
N LEU A 588 -21.27 2.88 -13.16
CA LEU A 588 -21.21 1.57 -13.80
C LEU A 588 -20.82 1.67 -15.27
N VAL A 589 -21.38 2.65 -15.97
CA VAL A 589 -21.27 2.75 -17.43
C VAL A 589 -20.01 3.54 -17.82
N GLY A 590 -19.20 2.94 -18.69
CA GLY A 590 -17.99 3.55 -19.24
C GLY A 590 -18.31 4.48 -20.42
N GLN A 591 -17.37 5.36 -20.76
CA GLN A 591 -17.53 6.25 -21.91
C GLN A 591 -17.12 5.59 -23.23
N HIS A 592 -16.43 4.44 -23.20
CA HIS A 592 -15.78 3.81 -24.35
C HIS A 592 -16.03 2.29 -24.33
N LEU A 593 -15.95 1.64 -25.50
CA LEU A 593 -16.17 0.20 -25.65
C LEU A 593 -15.21 -0.62 -24.77
N GLY A 594 -15.73 -1.58 -24.00
CA GLY A 594 -14.96 -2.43 -23.08
C GLY A 594 -14.59 -1.77 -21.74
N ALA A 595 -14.82 -0.46 -21.57
CA ALA A 595 -14.59 0.22 -20.29
C ALA A 595 -15.69 -0.07 -19.26
N THR A 596 -16.93 -0.33 -19.72
CA THR A 596 -18.09 -0.56 -18.84
C THR A 596 -17.92 -1.81 -17.98
N ALA A 597 -17.47 -2.92 -18.57
CA ALA A 597 -17.21 -4.14 -17.81
C ALA A 597 -16.12 -3.94 -16.74
N ILE A 598 -15.03 -3.25 -17.07
CA ILE A 598 -13.94 -2.94 -16.11
C ILE A 598 -14.48 -2.09 -14.96
N LYS A 599 -15.16 -0.99 -15.30
CA LYS A 599 -15.69 -0.04 -14.31
C LYS A 599 -16.75 -0.67 -13.40
N THR A 600 -17.63 -1.50 -13.96
CA THR A 600 -18.62 -2.27 -13.19
C THR A 600 -17.93 -3.27 -12.27
N ASN A 601 -16.90 -3.99 -12.75
CA ASN A 601 -16.13 -4.90 -11.90
C ASN A 601 -15.43 -4.16 -10.76
N GLU A 602 -14.77 -3.05 -11.02
CA GLU A 602 -14.11 -2.25 -9.99
C GLU A 602 -15.11 -1.74 -8.94
N LEU A 603 -16.30 -1.32 -9.36
CA LEU A 603 -17.37 -0.92 -8.43
C LEU A 603 -17.84 -2.09 -7.57
N VAL A 604 -18.06 -3.26 -8.18
CA VAL A 604 -18.45 -4.47 -7.43
C VAL A 604 -17.35 -4.89 -6.47
N ASP A 605 -16.08 -4.87 -6.90
CA ASP A 605 -14.92 -5.18 -6.08
C ASP A 605 -14.85 -4.26 -4.85
N ARG A 606 -15.15 -2.97 -5.04
CA ARG A 606 -15.28 -2.01 -3.92
C ARG A 606 -16.42 -2.34 -2.96
N ALA A 607 -17.46 -3.05 -3.39
CA ALA A 607 -18.61 -3.44 -2.59
C ALA A 607 -18.53 -4.87 -2.02
N LEU A 608 -17.54 -5.69 -2.44
CA LEU A 608 -17.38 -7.06 -1.96
C LEU A 608 -17.29 -7.13 -0.43
N GLY A 609 -17.94 -8.13 0.16
CA GLY A 609 -18.07 -8.26 1.60
C GLY A 609 -19.09 -7.29 2.22
N GLY A 610 -19.77 -6.44 1.43
CA GLY A 610 -20.75 -5.46 1.89
C GLY A 610 -21.97 -5.39 0.97
N VAL A 611 -22.61 -4.22 0.93
CA VAL A 611 -23.80 -3.94 0.10
C VAL A 611 -23.45 -3.01 -1.06
N LEU A 612 -23.83 -3.37 -2.28
CA LEU A 612 -23.86 -2.47 -3.43
C LEU A 612 -25.28 -1.93 -3.61
N PHE A 613 -25.48 -0.64 -3.37
CA PHE A 613 -26.75 0.04 -3.57
C PHE A 613 -26.72 0.83 -4.88
N ILE A 614 -27.54 0.43 -5.84
CA ILE A 614 -27.65 1.10 -7.15
C ILE A 614 -28.95 1.89 -7.16
N ASP A 615 -28.84 3.22 -7.09
CA ASP A 615 -29.99 4.11 -7.15
C ASP A 615 -30.42 4.40 -8.59
N GLU A 616 -31.72 4.59 -8.78
CA GLU A 616 -32.36 4.71 -10.10
C GLU A 616 -31.88 3.63 -11.10
N ALA A 617 -31.85 2.37 -10.66
CA ALA A 617 -31.28 1.26 -11.41
C ALA A 617 -31.91 1.05 -12.79
N TYR A 618 -33.19 1.43 -12.96
CA TYR A 618 -33.88 1.41 -14.25
C TYR A 618 -33.18 2.27 -15.31
N SER A 619 -32.43 3.30 -14.91
CA SER A 619 -31.65 4.14 -15.82
C SER A 619 -30.53 3.38 -16.52
N LEU A 620 -30.11 2.21 -16.03
CA LEU A 620 -29.10 1.35 -16.67
C LEU A 620 -29.56 0.82 -18.03
N VAL A 621 -30.86 0.73 -18.29
CA VAL A 621 -31.39 0.29 -19.58
C VAL A 621 -32.31 1.37 -20.13
N ASN A 622 -31.84 2.09 -21.15
CA ASN A 622 -32.63 3.12 -21.83
C ASN A 622 -33.15 2.61 -23.18
N PRO A 623 -34.44 2.24 -23.29
CA PRO A 623 -35.02 1.72 -24.54
C PRO A 623 -35.19 2.79 -25.64
N GLY A 624 -35.05 4.08 -25.30
CA GLY A 624 -35.31 5.21 -26.22
C GLY A 624 -34.17 5.61 -27.16
N TYR A 625 -32.97 5.03 -27.03
CA TYR A 625 -31.85 5.31 -27.94
C TYR A 625 -32.01 4.49 -29.24
N GLN A 626 -32.12 5.15 -30.39
CA GLN A 626 -32.06 4.49 -31.70
C GLN A 626 -30.70 3.78 -31.83
N GLY A 627 -30.70 2.44 -31.72
CA GLY A 627 -29.49 1.60 -31.71
C GLY A 627 -29.26 0.81 -30.41
N GLY A 628 -30.04 1.07 -29.35
CA GLY A 628 -29.93 0.41 -28.05
C GLY A 628 -28.77 0.93 -27.19
N ASP A 629 -28.98 0.97 -25.88
CA ASP A 629 -27.94 1.32 -24.89
C ASP A 629 -27.03 0.11 -24.61
N ALA A 630 -26.19 -0.23 -25.59
CA ALA A 630 -25.31 -1.39 -25.53
C ALA A 630 -24.38 -1.35 -24.30
N PHE A 631 -23.94 -0.15 -23.89
CA PHE A 631 -23.10 0.03 -22.71
C PHE A 631 -23.87 -0.26 -21.42
N GLY A 632 -25.10 0.23 -21.29
CA GLY A 632 -25.98 -0.11 -20.17
C GLY A 632 -26.28 -1.61 -20.07
N ALA A 633 -26.54 -2.25 -21.20
CA ALA A 633 -26.74 -3.70 -21.27
C ALA A 633 -25.49 -4.48 -20.83
N GLU A 634 -24.29 -4.05 -21.23
CA GLU A 634 -23.01 -4.63 -20.80
C GLU A 634 -22.81 -4.50 -19.27
N ALA A 635 -23.18 -3.35 -18.68
CA ALA A 635 -23.14 -3.16 -17.24
C ALA A 635 -24.07 -4.14 -16.51
N VAL A 636 -25.31 -4.29 -16.98
CA VAL A 636 -26.30 -5.23 -16.40
C VAL A 636 -25.82 -6.67 -16.51
N GLN A 637 -25.26 -7.08 -17.65
CA GLN A 637 -24.72 -8.44 -17.81
C GLN A 637 -23.55 -8.70 -16.87
N THR A 638 -22.64 -7.73 -16.73
CA THR A 638 -21.51 -7.82 -15.79
C THR A 638 -22.02 -7.92 -14.35
N LEU A 639 -22.99 -7.07 -13.98
CA LEU A 639 -23.61 -7.08 -12.66
C LEU A 639 -24.29 -8.43 -12.35
N LEU A 640 -25.03 -9.00 -13.30
CA LEU A 640 -25.70 -10.30 -13.15
C LEU A 640 -24.69 -11.45 -12.96
N LYS A 641 -23.59 -11.43 -13.72
CA LYS A 641 -22.52 -12.42 -13.56
C LYS A 641 -21.91 -12.32 -12.16
N ARG A 642 -21.55 -11.11 -11.72
CA ARG A 642 -20.97 -10.90 -10.39
C ARG A 642 -21.95 -11.20 -9.26
N ALA A 643 -23.25 -10.90 -9.46
CA ALA A 643 -24.30 -11.28 -8.52
C ALA A 643 -24.38 -12.81 -8.32
N GLU A 644 -24.04 -13.62 -9.34
CA GLU A 644 -23.97 -15.08 -9.21
C GLU A 644 -22.64 -15.52 -8.58
N ASP A 645 -21.52 -15.03 -9.11
CA ASP A 645 -20.18 -15.47 -8.74
C ASP A 645 -19.82 -15.09 -7.29
N ASP A 646 -20.32 -13.96 -6.79
CA ASP A 646 -20.01 -13.40 -5.45
C ASP A 646 -21.20 -13.44 -4.47
N ARG A 647 -22.25 -14.22 -4.75
CA ARG A 647 -23.52 -14.25 -4.00
C ARG A 647 -23.41 -14.57 -2.50
N ASP A 648 -22.33 -15.24 -2.09
CA ASP A 648 -22.05 -15.61 -0.70
C ASP A 648 -21.55 -14.43 0.13
N ARG A 649 -20.97 -13.42 -0.53
CA ARG A 649 -20.26 -12.29 0.09
C ARG A 649 -20.68 -10.91 -0.42
N LEU A 650 -21.69 -10.83 -1.29
CA LEU A 650 -22.19 -9.58 -1.86
C LEU A 650 -23.71 -9.51 -1.78
N VAL A 651 -24.22 -8.39 -1.28
CA VAL A 651 -25.64 -8.01 -1.37
C VAL A 651 -25.76 -6.88 -2.38
N ILE A 652 -26.74 -6.97 -3.29
CA ILE A 652 -27.00 -5.91 -4.27
C ILE A 652 -28.43 -5.44 -4.05
N VAL A 653 -28.61 -4.14 -3.91
CA VAL A 653 -29.91 -3.50 -3.76
C VAL A 653 -30.13 -2.60 -4.97
N LEU A 654 -31.14 -2.91 -5.78
CA LEU A 654 -31.57 -2.08 -6.90
C LEU A 654 -32.70 -1.18 -6.43
N ALA A 655 -32.52 0.13 -6.47
CA ALA A 655 -33.51 1.10 -6.04
C ALA A 655 -34.10 1.88 -7.23
N GLY A 656 -35.38 2.23 -7.14
CA GLY A 656 -36.05 3.06 -8.12
C GLY A 656 -37.54 3.22 -7.87
N TYR A 657 -38.22 3.86 -8.82
CA TYR A 657 -39.67 4.01 -8.82
C TYR A 657 -40.35 2.69 -9.22
N GLU A 658 -41.55 2.47 -8.70
CA GLU A 658 -42.22 1.17 -8.75
C GLU A 658 -42.43 0.67 -10.18
N ARG A 659 -42.99 1.51 -11.05
CA ARG A 659 -43.32 1.18 -12.44
C ARG A 659 -42.07 0.98 -13.30
N GLU A 660 -41.07 1.82 -13.10
CA GLU A 660 -39.81 1.83 -13.83
C GLU A 660 -38.98 0.61 -13.47
N MET A 661 -38.97 0.21 -12.20
CA MET A 661 -38.33 -1.02 -11.75
C MET A 661 -39.03 -2.26 -12.31
N ASP A 662 -40.35 -2.28 -12.41
CA ASP A 662 -41.08 -3.39 -13.05
C ASP A 662 -40.71 -3.52 -14.52
N ALA A 663 -40.67 -2.40 -15.25
CA ALA A 663 -40.22 -2.37 -16.63
C ALA A 663 -38.75 -2.83 -16.76
N PHE A 664 -37.87 -2.37 -15.87
CA PHE A 664 -36.45 -2.74 -15.85
C PHE A 664 -36.24 -4.24 -15.62
N LEU A 665 -36.90 -4.83 -14.62
CA LEU A 665 -36.78 -6.27 -14.33
C LEU A 665 -37.35 -7.15 -15.45
N ALA A 666 -38.36 -6.65 -16.17
CA ALA A 666 -38.94 -7.35 -17.31
C ALA A 666 -38.00 -7.38 -18.54
N THR A 667 -36.96 -6.54 -18.59
CA THR A 667 -36.02 -6.50 -19.73
C THR A 667 -35.14 -7.74 -19.84
N ASN A 668 -34.91 -8.46 -18.73
CA ASN A 668 -34.04 -9.63 -18.70
C ASN A 668 -34.51 -10.64 -17.64
N PRO A 669 -34.85 -11.89 -18.01
CA PRO A 669 -35.22 -12.94 -17.05
C PRO A 669 -34.19 -13.17 -15.94
N GLY A 670 -32.90 -12.93 -16.23
CA GLY A 670 -31.81 -13.03 -15.26
C GLY A 670 -31.91 -12.00 -14.11
N LEU A 671 -32.46 -10.81 -14.37
CA LEU A 671 -32.76 -9.81 -13.35
C LEU A 671 -33.91 -10.29 -12.46
N ALA A 672 -35.04 -10.66 -13.07
CA ALA A 672 -36.22 -11.13 -12.33
C ALA A 672 -35.92 -12.35 -11.44
N SER A 673 -35.06 -13.26 -11.90
CA SER A 673 -34.68 -14.45 -11.13
C SER A 673 -33.77 -14.15 -9.93
N ARG A 674 -32.84 -13.18 -10.03
CA ARG A 674 -31.84 -12.89 -8.98
C ARG A 674 -32.30 -11.81 -8.01
N PHE A 675 -33.19 -10.93 -8.45
CA PHE A 675 -33.72 -9.80 -7.70
C PHE A 675 -35.22 -9.98 -7.43
N ASN A 676 -35.59 -11.10 -6.80
CA ASN A 676 -36.98 -11.45 -6.52
C ASN A 676 -37.47 -10.96 -5.14
N GLN A 677 -36.57 -10.50 -4.26
CA GLN A 677 -36.93 -9.94 -2.96
C GLN A 677 -37.26 -8.46 -3.10
N ARG A 678 -38.55 -8.12 -3.21
CA ARG A 678 -39.00 -6.73 -3.36
C ARG A 678 -39.44 -6.14 -2.03
N VAL A 679 -38.92 -4.96 -1.70
CA VAL A 679 -39.32 -4.14 -0.55
C VAL A 679 -40.00 -2.89 -1.08
N ALA A 680 -41.27 -2.71 -0.72
CA ALA A 680 -42.08 -1.57 -1.13
C ALA A 680 -41.96 -0.43 -0.11
N PHE A 681 -41.62 0.77 -0.59
CA PHE A 681 -41.47 1.98 0.19
C PHE A 681 -42.61 2.95 -0.15
N PRO A 682 -43.73 2.93 0.60
CA PRO A 682 -44.82 3.87 0.36
C PRO A 682 -44.41 5.30 0.68
N SER A 683 -45.17 6.26 0.15
CA SER A 683 -45.10 7.67 0.57
C SER A 683 -45.43 7.79 2.05
N TYR A 684 -44.82 8.74 2.73
CA TYR A 684 -45.12 9.00 4.14
C TYR A 684 -46.48 9.68 4.28
N SER A 685 -47.20 9.31 5.35
CA SER A 685 -48.38 10.03 5.82
C SER A 685 -48.00 11.37 6.45
N PRO A 686 -48.95 12.33 6.59
CA PRO A 686 -48.70 13.60 7.25
C PRO A 686 -48.07 13.44 8.64
N GLN A 687 -48.60 12.51 9.44
CA GLN A 687 -48.11 12.25 10.79
C GLN A 687 -46.67 11.71 10.79
N GLU A 688 -46.33 10.83 9.83
CA GLU A 688 -44.96 10.33 9.68
C GLU A 688 -43.99 11.44 9.21
N LEU A 689 -44.44 12.38 8.37
CA LEU A 689 -43.63 13.53 7.96
C LEU A 689 -43.33 14.48 9.13
N THR A 690 -44.33 14.75 9.99
CA THR A 690 -44.14 15.50 11.24
C THR A 690 -43.17 14.78 12.17
N GLU A 691 -43.34 13.47 12.36
CA GLU A 691 -42.42 12.65 13.15
C GLU A 691 -40.97 12.74 12.61
N ILE A 692 -40.78 12.69 11.29
CA ILE A 692 -39.47 12.89 10.66
C ILE A 692 -38.89 14.28 10.99
N ALA A 693 -39.69 15.34 10.88
CA ALA A 693 -39.23 16.70 11.16
C ALA A 693 -38.81 16.86 12.63
N VAL A 694 -39.60 16.32 13.56
CA VAL A 694 -39.29 16.33 15.00
C VAL A 694 -37.99 15.57 15.30
N LEU A 695 -37.81 14.36 14.76
CA LEU A 695 -36.58 13.59 14.95
C LEU A 695 -35.34 14.31 14.40
N LEU A 696 -35.48 15.06 13.30
CA LEU A 696 -34.39 15.86 12.74
C LEU A 696 -34.04 17.06 13.64
N ALA A 697 -35.04 17.72 14.20
CA ALA A 697 -34.85 18.80 15.18
C ALA A 697 -34.14 18.28 16.44
N GLU A 698 -34.65 17.21 17.06
CA GLU A 698 -34.05 16.62 18.27
C GLU A 698 -32.58 16.23 18.04
N LYS A 699 -32.27 15.62 16.88
CA LYS A 699 -30.90 15.24 16.53
C LYS A 699 -29.96 16.44 16.38
N SER A 700 -30.51 17.61 16.04
CA SER A 700 -29.77 18.87 15.89
C SER A 700 -29.73 19.67 17.20
N GLY A 701 -30.40 19.20 18.25
CA GLY A 701 -30.56 19.91 19.52
C GLY A 701 -31.65 20.98 19.51
N ASP A 702 -32.54 20.94 18.51
CA ASP A 702 -33.64 21.87 18.31
C ASP A 702 -34.99 21.24 18.70
N SER A 703 -36.01 22.07 18.87
CA SER A 703 -37.39 21.67 19.13
C SER A 703 -38.37 22.62 18.45
N PHE A 704 -39.58 22.14 18.17
CA PHE A 704 -40.68 22.94 17.68
C PHE A 704 -41.61 23.31 18.84
N ASP A 705 -42.11 24.55 18.87
CA ASP A 705 -43.21 24.90 19.77
C ASP A 705 -44.54 24.27 19.29
N GLU A 706 -45.58 24.34 20.15
CA GLU A 706 -46.87 23.70 19.84
C GLU A 706 -47.56 24.31 18.61
N ASP A 707 -47.40 25.61 18.36
CA ASP A 707 -47.97 26.28 17.19
C ASP A 707 -47.24 25.88 15.90
N ALA A 708 -45.91 25.75 15.96
CA ALA A 708 -45.08 25.29 14.86
C ALA A 708 -45.42 23.84 14.47
N LEU A 709 -45.65 22.97 15.46
CA LEU A 709 -46.09 21.59 15.21
C LEU A 709 -47.46 21.56 14.51
N ARG A 710 -48.43 22.36 14.97
CA ARG A 710 -49.72 22.50 14.29
C ARG A 710 -49.56 22.96 12.84
N ASN A 711 -48.72 23.97 12.61
CA ASN A 711 -48.46 24.47 11.26
C ASN A 711 -47.79 23.42 10.36
N LEU A 712 -46.83 22.66 10.88
CA LEU A 712 -46.22 21.53 10.16
C LEU A 712 -47.25 20.48 9.77
N ASP A 713 -48.13 20.09 10.71
CA ASP A 713 -49.19 19.11 10.45
C ASP A 713 -50.14 19.59 9.35
N GLU A 714 -50.55 20.86 9.36
CA GLU A 714 -51.39 21.46 8.33
C GLU A 714 -50.72 21.44 6.95
N VAL A 715 -49.43 21.83 6.89
CA VAL A 715 -48.65 21.84 5.65
C VAL A 715 -48.49 20.44 5.08
N PHE A 716 -48.14 19.46 5.94
CA PHE A 716 -47.97 18.07 5.51
C PHE A 716 -49.30 17.43 5.11
N ALA A 717 -50.40 17.73 5.81
CA ALA A 717 -51.74 17.29 5.41
C ALA A 717 -52.08 17.82 4.02
N TRP A 718 -51.88 19.12 3.78
CA TRP A 718 -52.17 19.76 2.50
C TRP A 718 -51.37 19.15 1.33
N VAL A 719 -50.04 18.99 1.45
CA VAL A 719 -49.23 18.41 0.36
C VAL A 719 -49.55 16.94 0.08
N CYS A 720 -50.01 16.19 1.09
CA CYS A 720 -50.44 14.81 0.93
C CYS A 720 -51.82 14.72 0.27
N GLU A 721 -52.78 15.55 0.67
CA GLU A 721 -54.12 15.63 0.06
C GLU A 721 -54.05 16.00 -1.43
N GLU A 722 -53.21 16.98 -1.76
CA GLU A 722 -52.95 17.42 -3.15
C GLU A 722 -52.02 16.47 -3.94
N ARG A 723 -51.55 15.37 -3.31
CA ARG A 723 -50.65 14.36 -3.91
C ARG A 723 -49.34 14.94 -4.45
N LEU A 724 -48.84 16.00 -3.83
CA LEU A 724 -47.60 16.67 -4.21
C LEU A 724 -46.37 16.01 -3.58
N ILE A 725 -46.56 15.26 -2.48
CA ILE A 725 -45.47 14.76 -1.64
C ILE A 725 -44.44 13.89 -2.37
N ASP A 726 -44.86 13.11 -3.36
CA ASP A 726 -43.95 12.28 -4.16
C ASP A 726 -43.03 13.11 -5.05
N GLY A 727 -43.55 14.20 -5.63
CA GLY A 727 -42.75 15.15 -6.41
C GLY A 727 -41.85 16.02 -5.54
N LEU A 728 -42.28 16.34 -4.32
CA LEU A 728 -41.48 17.09 -3.34
C LEU A 728 -40.39 16.24 -2.67
N GLY A 729 -40.49 14.91 -2.76
CA GLY A 729 -39.47 14.00 -2.26
C GLY A 729 -39.66 13.59 -0.80
N ASN A 730 -40.90 13.46 -0.30
CA ASN A 730 -41.23 12.80 0.96
C ASN A 730 -40.36 13.27 2.16
N GLY A 731 -39.61 12.39 2.81
CA GLY A 731 -38.76 12.75 3.96
C GLY A 731 -37.66 13.76 3.62
N ARG A 732 -37.26 13.89 2.34
CA ARG A 732 -36.37 14.98 1.89
C ARG A 732 -37.07 16.33 2.01
N PHE A 733 -38.36 16.41 1.68
CA PHE A 733 -39.18 17.61 1.87
C PHE A 733 -39.29 17.99 3.35
N ALA A 734 -39.61 17.02 4.22
CA ALA A 734 -39.66 17.26 5.67
C ALA A 734 -38.34 17.78 6.22
N ARG A 735 -37.20 17.22 5.77
CA ARG A 735 -35.86 17.73 6.12
C ARG A 735 -35.64 19.16 5.63
N SER A 736 -35.93 19.43 4.36
CA SER A 736 -35.74 20.77 3.79
C SER A 736 -36.59 21.82 4.51
N LEU A 737 -37.82 21.46 4.90
CA LEU A 737 -38.69 22.35 5.66
C LEU A 737 -38.14 22.63 7.07
N PHE A 738 -37.68 21.60 7.80
CA PHE A 738 -36.99 21.76 9.08
C PHE A 738 -35.75 22.66 8.96
N GLU A 739 -34.84 22.35 8.03
CA GLU A 739 -33.59 23.11 7.84
C GLU A 739 -33.89 24.59 7.52
N ARG A 740 -34.94 24.85 6.72
CA ARG A 740 -35.35 26.20 6.37
C ARG A 740 -36.00 26.92 7.56
N ALA A 741 -36.82 26.25 8.35
CA ALA A 741 -37.41 26.81 9.56
C ALA A 741 -36.35 27.12 10.63
N ALA A 742 -35.38 26.24 10.85
CA ALA A 742 -34.24 26.50 11.74
C ALA A 742 -33.42 27.72 11.29
N MET A 743 -33.17 27.85 9.98
CA MET A 743 -32.52 29.04 9.43
C MET A 743 -33.35 30.32 9.67
N ARG A 744 -34.68 30.23 9.60
CA ARG A 744 -35.58 31.37 9.87
C ARG A 744 -35.55 31.80 11.33
N ARG A 745 -35.54 30.84 12.25
CA ARG A 745 -35.31 31.08 13.67
C ARG A 745 -34.01 31.86 13.88
N ASP A 746 -32.91 31.43 13.27
CA ASP A 746 -31.61 32.10 13.43
C ASP A 746 -31.63 33.55 12.91
N VAL A 747 -32.29 33.80 11.78
CA VAL A 747 -32.50 35.16 11.23
C VAL A 747 -33.33 36.02 12.18
N ARG A 748 -34.43 35.48 12.72
CA ARG A 748 -35.27 36.17 13.71
C ARG A 748 -34.47 36.56 14.95
N LEU A 749 -33.69 35.63 15.51
CA LEU A 749 -32.90 35.86 16.72
C LEU A 749 -31.76 36.85 16.46
N ALA A 750 -31.09 36.79 15.32
CA ALA A 750 -30.09 37.77 14.92
C ALA A 750 -30.69 39.19 14.81
N ALA A 751 -31.89 39.32 14.23
CA ALA A 751 -32.60 40.59 14.15
C ALA A 751 -33.04 41.11 15.53
N HIS A 752 -33.45 40.21 16.44
CA HIS A 752 -33.79 40.56 17.82
C HIS A 752 -32.56 41.07 18.59
N ALA A 753 -31.42 40.40 18.43
CA ALA A 753 -30.15 40.82 19.03
C ALA A 753 -29.67 42.18 18.51
N ALA A 754 -29.80 42.42 17.20
CA ALA A 754 -29.43 43.70 16.58
C ALA A 754 -30.26 44.90 17.12
N ARG A 755 -31.48 44.65 17.63
CA ARG A 755 -32.34 45.67 18.27
C ARG A 755 -32.08 45.82 19.78
N GLY A 756 -31.01 45.21 20.30
CA GLY A 756 -30.63 45.27 21.72
C GLY A 756 -31.33 44.25 22.62
N GLY A 757 -32.05 43.28 22.05
CA GLY A 757 -32.62 42.15 22.80
C GLY A 757 -31.58 41.06 23.10
N SER A 758 -31.86 40.22 24.11
CA SER A 758 -31.04 39.03 24.43
C SER A 758 -31.88 37.78 24.32
N ALA A 759 -31.42 36.77 23.57
CA ALA A 759 -32.08 35.47 23.45
C ALA A 759 -31.66 34.54 24.60
N SER A 760 -32.62 33.81 25.18
CA SER A 760 -32.35 32.74 26.14
C SER A 760 -31.85 31.47 25.44
N SER A 761 -31.29 30.53 26.21
CA SER A 761 -30.90 29.22 25.67
C SER A 761 -32.08 28.43 25.08
N ALA A 762 -33.30 28.64 25.60
CA ALA A 762 -34.50 28.04 25.05
C ALA A 762 -34.87 28.68 23.69
N ASP A 763 -34.72 30.00 23.55
CA ASP A 763 -35.00 30.69 22.29
C ASP A 763 -34.07 30.24 21.16
N LEU A 764 -32.80 29.98 21.50
CA LEU A 764 -31.78 29.50 20.55
C LEU A 764 -32.08 28.10 20.00
N THR A 765 -32.96 27.33 20.65
CA THR A 765 -33.28 25.94 20.29
C THR A 765 -34.73 25.76 19.87
N THR A 766 -35.59 26.78 19.99
CA THR A 766 -37.03 26.67 19.69
C THR A 766 -37.39 27.31 18.34
N ILE A 767 -37.98 26.50 17.45
CA ILE A 767 -38.55 26.91 16.17
C ILE A 767 -40.03 27.21 16.37
N THR A 768 -40.49 28.38 15.93
CA THR A 768 -41.88 28.84 16.11
C THR A 768 -42.70 28.76 14.84
N SER A 769 -44.02 28.91 14.96
CA SER A 769 -44.92 28.90 13.80
C SER A 769 -44.60 29.96 12.75
N GLU A 770 -44.07 31.13 13.13
CA GLU A 770 -43.67 32.17 12.17
C GLU A 770 -42.48 31.71 11.31
N ASP A 771 -41.54 30.98 11.93
CA ASP A 771 -40.38 30.43 11.23
C ASP A 771 -40.80 29.38 10.19
N VAL A 772 -41.73 28.49 10.58
CA VAL A 772 -42.28 27.45 9.70
C VAL A 772 -43.07 28.09 8.55
N ALA A 773 -43.99 29.01 8.84
CA ALA A 773 -44.80 29.68 7.82
C ALA A 773 -43.92 30.37 6.77
N THR A 774 -42.91 31.12 7.22
CA THR A 774 -41.96 31.79 6.32
C THR A 774 -41.14 30.77 5.50
N ALA A 775 -40.75 29.64 6.10
CA ALA A 775 -40.04 28.60 5.39
C ALA A 775 -40.90 27.96 4.28
N VAL A 776 -42.19 27.77 4.52
CA VAL A 776 -43.15 27.27 3.53
C VAL A 776 -43.32 28.25 2.37
N ASP A 777 -43.50 29.53 2.66
CA ASP A 777 -43.66 30.56 1.63
C ASP A 777 -42.48 30.57 0.66
N GLU A 778 -41.26 30.49 1.19
CA GLU A 778 -40.05 30.47 0.37
C GLU A 778 -39.88 29.19 -0.45
N LEU A 779 -40.21 28.04 0.13
CA LEU A 779 -40.19 26.77 -0.62
C LEU A 779 -41.27 26.73 -1.70
N SER A 780 -42.37 27.46 -1.51
CA SER A 780 -43.43 27.64 -2.51
C SER A 780 -43.09 28.68 -3.59
N GLY A 781 -41.97 29.38 -3.46
CA GLY A 781 -41.54 30.43 -4.38
C GLY A 781 -42.40 31.70 -4.32
N ARG A 782 -43.05 31.96 -3.17
CA ARG A 782 -43.86 33.15 -2.92
C ARG A 782 -43.10 34.22 -2.15
#